data_AF-A0A1Z5JLI2-F1
#
_entry.id   AF-A0A1Z5JLI2-F1
#
_cell.length_a   1.000
_cell.length_b   1.000
_cell.length_c   1.000
_cell.angle_alpha   90.00
_cell.angle_beta   90.00
_cell.angle_gamma   90.00
#
_symmetry.space_group_name_H-M   'P 1'
#
loop_
_entity.id
_entity.type
_entity.pdbx_description
1 polymer ?
#
loop_
_entity_poly.entity_id
_entity_poly.type
_entity_poly.pdbx_seq_one_letter_code
_entity_poly.pdbx_strand_id
1 'polypeptide(L)'
;MLTSGLGVLSALDAKNQCLEHETYSLMELMDDDTYQRYEQAAEFAALQEHLCVTLFYEVVVPAGLMTSLLSLLGLIVVLGQSRVAKDDFPKSLRNLVILFWMLVVIVALQTYNVSWIMLIPKNMSQEDNPYQSLAAVDRYGNVGDNANLYYLTWISEGLALALLYQVGTACFRAYRRARMDRLTGTSSATDDLLPTTSWEADYNTSPRTLTSWWRERRRQQKYAWYNSIYRLRFRTGIWTAAFLASWVIVASSQYVASEVLWPTVSDEAWDDVSMRLRVCEVINQQENSKLPPQYCGRTMAAWLAGIISMILCASAILMHATARYCSKRNQRRPFMAGINDEEGDVVDEGDGDGAGIWSTAMVYDESAMTAWERVVAHHQRNRRLPLHTEIFLSVILSVLTGFNAVFVTGVQGPASTVGNLYYASWLTYLLCVRIALGCLEEYYNLSEDDHLHSEPTTPFPAKADQEEGLNSTCNNIDGRTKYKAPSIAADNAGSVVQMQELGEKANHLVNPVYNRAFSIETTGSGTTVSQDNHIEKARIDRVRSYFFLGVFSTACAASAYDAASNNGEGKLSNPQLFMIFAPCFVAVQSVLLFGLSLSKRCYRVVSIFPVGGVFSVVAFGLWLGNLILTMHSSDSWAVNRIGEIKMANLYYFSWASILTAGVQMSSYLKELVGHRKYDIMSIVWATIVKVCFVILGAALHIWHTISGNCGFDEITTGAVSFCSRTVLAIIIALTGMAVGGLVVLGRMLSMSFPRCRCNLLQAHVEMLISLFLVLLFGTAVALITGIGGPGQSVGDLYYSTWLAFLFSFGAFVSCYGEISTSEHREDETPVTKTATNDGTSVLV
;
A
#
# COMPACT_ATOMS: atom_id res chain seq x y z
N MET A 1 17.13 -0.25 -11.62
CA MET A 1 18.17 -1.22 -12.01
C MET A 1 17.62 -2.63 -12.19
N LEU A 2 17.20 -3.35 -11.13
CA LEU A 2 16.64 -4.70 -11.27
C LEU A 2 15.46 -4.75 -12.25
N THR A 3 14.51 -3.82 -12.13
CA THR A 3 13.37 -3.69 -13.05
C THR A 3 13.78 -3.44 -14.50
N SER A 4 14.77 -2.56 -14.73
CA SER A 4 15.34 -2.33 -16.06
C SER A 4 16.02 -3.59 -16.62
N GLY A 5 16.77 -4.33 -15.79
CA GLY A 5 17.41 -5.57 -16.19
C GLY A 5 16.40 -6.66 -16.55
N LEU A 6 15.35 -6.82 -15.74
CA LEU A 6 14.23 -7.71 -16.04
C LEU A 6 13.49 -7.28 -17.32
N GLY A 7 13.31 -5.97 -17.54
CA GLY A 7 12.72 -5.44 -18.78
C GLY A 7 13.55 -5.77 -20.01
N VAL A 8 14.88 -5.63 -19.94
CA VAL A 8 15.80 -6.04 -21.01
C VAL A 8 15.76 -7.54 -21.24
N LEU A 9 15.76 -8.36 -20.18
CA LEU A 9 15.65 -9.81 -20.31
C LEU A 9 14.32 -10.23 -20.96
N SER A 10 13.21 -9.62 -20.54
CA SER A 10 11.89 -9.86 -21.14
C SER A 10 11.87 -9.42 -22.61
N ALA A 11 12.56 -8.33 -22.97
CA ALA A 11 12.64 -7.86 -24.34
C ALA A 11 13.52 -8.77 -25.22
N LEU A 12 14.64 -9.27 -24.70
CA LEU A 12 15.47 -10.25 -25.39
C LEU A 12 14.74 -11.57 -25.61
N ASP A 13 13.96 -11.99 -24.62
CA ASP A 13 13.10 -13.18 -24.73
C ASP A 13 12.02 -13.00 -25.79
N ALA A 14 11.34 -11.85 -25.77
CA ALA A 14 10.34 -11.47 -26.76
C ALA A 14 10.92 -11.44 -28.18
N LYS A 15 12.13 -10.90 -28.35
CA LYS A 15 12.84 -10.90 -29.62
C LYS A 15 13.06 -12.33 -30.15
N ASN A 16 13.55 -13.23 -29.32
CA ASN A 16 13.82 -14.61 -29.75
C ASN A 16 12.54 -15.32 -30.23
N GLN A 17 11.40 -15.02 -29.62
CA GLN A 17 10.14 -15.64 -29.99
C GLN A 17 9.46 -15.02 -31.20
N CYS A 18 9.65 -13.72 -31.40
CA CYS A 18 9.24 -13.06 -32.63
C CYS A 18 9.87 -13.75 -33.86
N LEU A 19 11.15 -14.09 -33.75
CA LEU A 19 11.88 -14.85 -34.78
C LEU A 19 11.33 -16.27 -34.95
N GLU A 20 10.99 -16.95 -33.86
CA GLU A 20 10.46 -18.32 -33.92
C GLU A 20 9.03 -18.38 -34.49
N HIS A 21 8.15 -17.43 -34.17
CA HIS A 21 6.75 -17.49 -34.60
C HIS A 21 6.56 -17.29 -36.10
N GLU A 22 7.37 -16.44 -36.73
CA GLU A 22 7.28 -16.22 -38.18
C GLU A 22 7.67 -17.48 -38.96
N THR A 23 8.67 -18.22 -38.49
CA THR A 23 9.01 -19.53 -39.06
C THR A 23 7.86 -20.54 -39.00
N TYR A 24 6.97 -20.50 -38.00
CA TYR A 24 5.81 -21.40 -37.94
C TYR A 24 4.69 -21.01 -38.89
N SER A 25 4.37 -19.72 -38.96
CA SER A 25 3.36 -19.24 -39.91
C SER A 25 3.72 -19.61 -41.36
N LEU A 26 5.02 -19.58 -41.67
CA LEU A 26 5.55 -19.97 -42.97
C LEU A 26 5.44 -21.48 -43.24
N MET A 27 5.62 -22.31 -42.20
CA MET A 27 5.58 -23.76 -42.29
C MET A 27 4.16 -24.30 -42.43
N GLU A 28 3.19 -23.65 -41.79
CA GLU A 28 1.75 -23.98 -41.93
C GLU A 28 1.23 -23.65 -43.34
N LEU A 29 1.83 -22.66 -44.00
CA LEU A 29 1.58 -22.31 -45.41
C LEU A 29 2.25 -23.27 -46.42
N MET A 30 3.18 -24.12 -46.00
CA MET A 30 3.86 -25.07 -46.90
C MET A 30 3.02 -26.30 -47.26
N ASP A 31 1.91 -26.57 -46.54
CA ASP A 31 1.08 -27.76 -46.76
C ASP A 31 0.02 -27.58 -47.88
N ASP A 32 -0.12 -26.36 -48.42
CA ASP A 32 -0.98 -26.06 -49.57
C ASP A 32 -0.13 -25.85 -50.84
N ASP A 33 -0.51 -26.50 -51.95
CA ASP A 33 0.18 -26.52 -53.28
C ASP A 33 0.42 -25.14 -53.95
N THR A 34 0.17 -24.03 -53.26
CA THR A 34 0.39 -22.66 -53.72
C THR A 34 1.79 -22.12 -53.36
N TYR A 35 2.82 -22.63 -54.05
CA TYR A 35 4.21 -22.14 -53.94
C TYR A 35 4.36 -20.60 -54.10
N GLN A 36 3.50 -19.96 -54.91
CA GLN A 36 3.51 -18.49 -55.06
C GLN A 36 3.10 -17.72 -53.79
N ARG A 37 2.24 -18.29 -52.94
CA ARG A 37 1.90 -17.67 -51.64
C ARG A 37 3.05 -17.81 -50.65
N TYR A 38 3.83 -18.88 -50.75
CA TYR A 38 5.01 -19.09 -49.92
C TYR A 38 6.09 -18.03 -50.16
N GLU A 39 6.39 -17.70 -51.42
CA GLU A 39 7.41 -16.68 -51.75
C GLU A 39 6.99 -15.28 -51.23
N GLN A 40 5.71 -14.92 -51.39
CA GLN A 40 5.16 -13.68 -50.82
C GLN A 40 5.13 -13.68 -49.29
N ALA A 41 4.74 -14.80 -48.66
CA ALA A 41 4.78 -14.95 -47.21
C ALA A 41 6.21 -14.91 -46.66
N ALA A 42 7.19 -15.43 -47.40
CA ALA A 42 8.59 -15.45 -47.00
C ALA A 42 9.22 -14.05 -47.10
N GLU A 43 8.92 -13.29 -48.15
CA GLU A 43 9.31 -11.88 -48.25
C GLU A 43 8.64 -11.05 -47.14
N PHE A 44 7.37 -11.31 -46.84
CA PHE A 44 6.66 -10.64 -45.76
C PHE A 44 7.25 -10.97 -44.39
N ALA A 45 7.50 -12.26 -44.10
CA ALA A 45 8.17 -12.70 -42.87
C ALA A 45 9.55 -12.07 -42.73
N ALA A 46 10.39 -12.07 -43.78
CA ALA A 46 11.70 -11.42 -43.71
C ALA A 46 11.62 -9.91 -43.42
N LEU A 47 10.60 -9.23 -43.95
CA LEU A 47 10.35 -7.82 -43.65
C LEU A 47 9.90 -7.62 -42.19
N GLN A 48 9.05 -8.50 -41.68
CA GLN A 48 8.57 -8.44 -40.30
C GLN A 48 9.66 -8.80 -39.29
N GLU A 49 10.47 -9.82 -39.55
CA GLU A 49 11.68 -10.15 -38.79
C GLU A 49 12.58 -8.92 -38.67
N HIS A 50 12.87 -8.25 -39.79
CA HIS A 50 13.67 -7.02 -39.78
C HIS A 50 13.01 -5.94 -38.93
N LEU A 51 11.70 -5.71 -39.07
CA LEU A 51 10.97 -4.72 -38.28
C LEU A 51 11.05 -5.02 -36.78
N CYS A 52 10.85 -6.28 -36.40
CA CYS A 52 10.87 -6.75 -35.03
C CYS A 52 12.27 -6.57 -34.42
N VAL A 53 13.30 -7.02 -35.13
CA VAL A 53 14.71 -6.86 -34.73
C VAL A 53 15.08 -5.38 -34.58
N THR A 54 14.72 -4.53 -35.55
CA THR A 54 14.97 -3.08 -35.50
C THR A 54 14.29 -2.45 -34.30
N LEU A 55 13.01 -2.75 -34.04
CA LEU A 55 12.27 -2.23 -32.89
C LEU A 55 12.93 -2.57 -31.54
N PHE A 56 13.38 -3.81 -31.37
CA PHE A 56 14.07 -4.23 -30.13
C PHE A 56 15.45 -3.56 -29.97
N TYR A 57 16.24 -3.46 -31.04
CA TYR A 57 17.59 -2.89 -30.99
C TYR A 57 17.62 -1.36 -30.95
N GLU A 58 16.64 -0.68 -31.53
CA GLU A 58 16.61 0.78 -31.59
C GLU A 58 15.94 1.41 -30.37
N VAL A 59 14.96 0.74 -29.76
CA VAL A 59 14.14 1.34 -28.70
C VAL A 59 14.38 0.68 -27.35
N VAL A 60 14.07 -0.61 -27.22
CA VAL A 60 13.97 -1.25 -25.90
C VAL A 60 15.34 -1.53 -25.28
N VAL A 61 16.27 -2.07 -26.06
CA VAL A 61 17.64 -2.37 -25.58
C VAL A 61 18.40 -1.10 -25.21
N PRO A 62 18.48 -0.04 -26.05
CA PRO A 62 19.21 1.17 -25.70
C PRO A 62 18.62 1.86 -24.48
N ALA A 63 17.29 1.97 -24.37
CA ALA A 63 16.68 2.62 -23.23
C ALA A 63 16.82 1.79 -21.94
N GLY A 64 16.70 0.46 -22.03
CA GLY A 64 16.97 -0.45 -20.90
C GLY A 64 18.42 -0.40 -20.42
N LEU A 65 19.38 -0.38 -21.35
CA LEU A 65 20.81 -0.23 -21.04
C LEU A 65 21.12 1.16 -20.47
N MET A 66 20.62 2.23 -21.07
CA MET A 66 20.83 3.61 -20.60
C MET A 66 20.23 3.81 -19.21
N THR A 67 19.02 3.33 -18.95
CA THR A 67 18.42 3.41 -17.61
C THR A 67 19.17 2.58 -16.58
N SER A 68 19.74 1.43 -16.98
CA SER A 68 20.60 0.61 -16.12
C SER A 68 21.94 1.27 -15.81
N LEU A 69 22.61 1.85 -16.81
CA LEU A 69 23.85 2.60 -16.67
C LEU A 69 23.66 3.85 -15.80
N LEU A 70 22.61 4.63 -16.06
CA LEU A 70 22.26 5.80 -15.23
C LEU A 70 21.91 5.39 -13.80
N SER A 71 21.22 4.25 -13.61
CA SER A 71 20.96 3.70 -12.26
C SER A 71 22.25 3.32 -11.53
N LEU A 72 23.19 2.68 -12.23
CA LEU A 72 24.48 2.28 -11.68
C LEU A 72 25.33 3.51 -11.31
N LEU A 73 25.39 4.50 -12.19
CA LEU A 73 26.06 5.77 -11.91
C LEU A 73 25.40 6.48 -10.71
N GLY A 74 24.06 6.48 -10.63
CA GLY A 74 23.33 7.02 -9.49
C GLY A 74 23.68 6.29 -8.19
N LEU A 75 23.79 4.97 -8.22
CA LEU A 75 24.22 4.16 -7.08
C LEU A 75 25.67 4.49 -6.66
N ILE A 76 26.59 4.64 -7.62
CA ILE A 76 27.98 5.05 -7.35
C ILE A 76 28.00 6.44 -6.69
N VAL A 77 27.18 7.39 -7.15
CA VAL A 77 27.06 8.72 -6.54
C VAL A 77 26.54 8.63 -5.10
N VAL A 78 25.55 7.78 -4.84
CA VAL A 78 25.00 7.55 -3.49
C VAL A 78 26.04 6.90 -2.56
N LEU A 79 26.75 5.88 -3.04
CA LEU A 79 27.82 5.21 -2.29
C LEU A 79 29.03 6.11 -2.06
N GLY A 80 29.33 7.01 -3.00
CA GLY A 80 30.35 8.04 -2.84
C GLY A 80 29.93 9.10 -1.82
N GLN A 81 28.65 9.47 -1.76
CA GLN A 81 28.13 10.43 -0.80
C GLN A 81 28.24 9.94 0.65
N SER A 82 27.96 8.66 0.92
CA SER A 82 28.01 8.14 2.29
C SER A 82 29.40 8.29 2.94
N ARG A 83 30.46 8.32 2.13
CA ARG A 83 31.84 8.53 2.60
C ARG A 83 32.20 10.01 2.80
N VAL A 84 31.58 10.94 2.05
CA VAL A 84 31.94 12.38 2.04
C VAL A 84 31.07 13.22 2.98
N ALA A 85 29.92 12.71 3.40
CA ALA A 85 28.88 13.49 4.07
C ALA A 85 29.24 14.09 5.43
N LYS A 86 30.38 13.76 6.05
CA LYS A 86 30.74 14.31 7.37
C LYS A 86 31.27 15.75 7.33
N ASP A 87 31.93 16.20 6.26
CA ASP A 87 32.70 17.46 6.34
C ASP A 87 32.37 18.53 5.28
N ASP A 88 31.57 18.22 4.24
CA ASP A 88 31.40 19.15 3.11
C ASP A 88 29.95 19.20 2.57
N PHE A 89 29.13 20.02 3.25
CA PHE A 89 27.74 20.27 2.89
C PHE A 89 27.51 20.72 1.43
N PRO A 90 28.28 21.68 0.85
CA PRO A 90 28.07 22.08 -0.54
C PRO A 90 28.37 20.94 -1.53
N LYS A 91 29.34 20.06 -1.25
CA LYS A 91 29.53 18.84 -2.07
C LYS A 91 28.33 17.89 -1.97
N SER A 92 27.75 17.73 -0.78
CA SER A 92 26.54 16.92 -0.59
C SER A 92 25.34 17.46 -1.37
N LEU A 93 25.09 18.78 -1.31
CA LEU A 93 24.02 19.41 -2.08
C LEU A 93 24.24 19.24 -3.59
N ARG A 94 25.48 19.44 -4.08
CA ARG A 94 25.81 19.26 -5.50
C ARG A 94 25.50 17.83 -5.96
N ASN A 95 25.92 16.82 -5.19
CA ASN A 95 25.67 15.42 -5.53
C ASN A 95 24.18 15.07 -5.51
N LEU A 96 23.41 15.62 -4.56
CA LEU A 96 21.95 15.48 -4.53
C LEU A 96 21.28 16.08 -5.77
N VAL A 97 21.72 17.27 -6.21
CA VAL A 97 21.21 17.92 -7.43
C VAL A 97 21.57 17.12 -8.69
N ILE A 98 22.78 16.58 -8.77
CA ILE A 98 23.19 15.68 -9.86
C ILE A 98 22.27 14.45 -9.89
N LEU A 99 22.07 13.80 -8.74
CA LEU A 99 21.20 12.63 -8.61
C LEU A 99 19.75 12.97 -9.01
N PHE A 100 19.25 14.14 -8.63
CA PHE A 100 17.92 14.61 -9.01
C PHE A 100 17.77 14.71 -10.53
N TRP A 101 18.71 15.38 -11.22
CA TRP A 101 18.65 15.50 -12.68
C TRP A 101 18.82 14.16 -13.40
N MET A 102 19.68 13.28 -12.89
CA MET A 102 19.79 11.91 -13.42
C MET A 102 18.46 11.17 -13.31
N LEU A 103 17.75 11.30 -12.19
CA LEU A 103 16.42 10.69 -12.01
C LEU A 103 15.37 11.32 -12.95
N VAL A 104 15.43 12.62 -13.23
CA VAL A 104 14.56 13.26 -14.25
C VAL A 104 14.80 12.63 -15.63
N VAL A 105 16.07 12.42 -16.01
CA VAL A 105 16.41 11.76 -17.29
C VAL A 105 15.94 10.31 -17.31
N ILE A 106 16.11 9.57 -16.20
CA ILE A 106 15.59 8.19 -16.10
C ILE A 106 14.07 8.18 -16.26
N VAL A 107 13.33 9.07 -15.59
CA VAL A 107 11.88 9.18 -15.73
C VAL A 107 11.52 9.50 -17.18
N ALA A 108 12.16 10.48 -17.82
CA ALA A 108 11.88 10.83 -19.22
C ALA A 108 12.14 9.65 -20.17
N LEU A 109 13.22 8.89 -19.99
CA LEU A 109 13.51 7.69 -20.77
C LEU A 109 12.48 6.58 -20.53
N GLN A 110 12.03 6.40 -19.28
CA GLN A 110 10.98 5.42 -18.97
C GLN A 110 9.63 5.84 -19.56
N THR A 111 9.24 7.11 -19.44
CA THR A 111 8.02 7.63 -20.07
C THR A 111 8.10 7.55 -21.59
N TYR A 112 9.28 7.78 -22.19
CA TYR A 112 9.50 7.57 -23.62
C TYR A 112 9.31 6.09 -24.01
N ASN A 113 9.89 5.16 -23.24
CA ASN A 113 9.66 3.72 -23.43
C ASN A 113 8.19 3.36 -23.32
N VAL A 114 7.50 3.82 -22.27
CA VAL A 114 6.06 3.64 -22.10
C VAL A 114 5.31 4.16 -23.31
N SER A 115 5.62 5.38 -23.76
CA SER A 115 4.94 6.00 -24.90
C SER A 115 5.19 5.25 -26.20
N TRP A 116 6.41 4.80 -26.47
CA TRP A 116 6.74 4.04 -27.68
C TRP A 116 6.17 2.61 -27.65
N ILE A 117 6.24 1.96 -26.50
CA ILE A 117 5.67 0.61 -26.30
C ILE A 117 4.14 0.67 -26.29
N MET A 118 3.49 1.78 -25.93
CA MET A 118 2.03 1.83 -25.76
C MET A 118 1.26 2.65 -26.79
N LEU A 119 1.84 3.69 -27.39
CA LEU A 119 1.09 4.71 -28.13
C LEU A 119 1.33 4.70 -29.64
N ILE A 120 2.10 3.75 -30.18
CA ILE A 120 2.17 3.57 -31.63
C ILE A 120 1.12 2.52 -32.01
N PRO A 121 -0.08 2.94 -32.45
CA PRO A 121 -1.08 2.00 -32.91
C PRO A 121 -0.54 1.23 -34.11
N LYS A 122 -0.90 -0.06 -34.18
CA LYS A 122 -0.64 -0.92 -35.34
C LYS A 122 -1.20 -0.20 -36.58
N ASN A 123 -0.33 0.16 -37.53
CA ASN A 123 -0.79 0.68 -38.81
C ASN A 123 -1.65 -0.41 -39.47
N MET A 124 -2.81 -0.03 -39.99
CA MET A 124 -3.90 -0.92 -40.44
C MET A 124 -3.55 -1.78 -41.67
N SER A 125 -2.56 -2.67 -41.58
CA SER A 125 -2.43 -3.75 -42.55
C SER A 125 -3.51 -4.80 -42.23
N GLN A 126 -4.18 -5.29 -43.27
CA GLN A 126 -5.37 -6.15 -43.17
C GLN A 126 -5.06 -7.56 -42.61
N GLU A 127 -3.77 -7.89 -42.47
CA GLU A 127 -3.29 -9.18 -41.98
C GLU A 127 -2.96 -9.10 -40.48
N ASP A 128 -3.66 -9.94 -39.72
CA ASP A 128 -3.78 -9.88 -38.28
C ASP A 128 -2.57 -10.49 -37.56
N ASN A 129 -1.34 -10.22 -38.02
CA ASN A 129 -0.16 -10.77 -37.36
C ASN A 129 0.10 -10.04 -36.02
N PRO A 130 0.07 -10.73 -34.85
CA PRO A 130 0.27 -10.12 -33.54
C PRO A 130 1.70 -9.58 -33.32
N TYR A 131 2.69 -10.00 -34.14
CA TYR A 131 4.11 -9.62 -33.98
C TYR A 131 4.52 -8.32 -34.69
N GLN A 132 3.61 -7.66 -35.42
CA GLN A 132 3.92 -6.39 -36.14
C GLN A 132 4.07 -5.17 -35.23
N SER A 133 3.72 -5.29 -33.95
CA SER A 133 3.80 -4.19 -33.01
C SER A 133 4.39 -4.65 -31.69
N LEU A 134 5.34 -3.87 -31.16
CA LEU A 134 5.77 -3.96 -29.77
C LEU A 134 4.65 -3.54 -28.79
N ALA A 135 3.51 -3.08 -29.31
CA ALA A 135 2.36 -2.77 -28.50
C ALA A 135 1.99 -4.00 -27.68
N ALA A 136 2.20 -3.90 -26.37
CA ALA A 136 1.69 -4.86 -25.40
C ALA A 136 0.16 -4.89 -25.36
N VAL A 137 -0.49 -4.10 -26.22
CA VAL A 137 -1.91 -3.89 -26.37
C VAL A 137 -2.22 -4.15 -27.84
N ASP A 138 -2.94 -5.22 -28.15
CA ASP A 138 -3.32 -5.55 -29.52
C ASP A 138 -4.34 -4.53 -30.09
N ARG A 139 -4.75 -4.71 -31.35
CA ARG A 139 -5.74 -3.81 -31.99
C ARG A 139 -7.11 -3.81 -31.28
N TYR A 140 -7.40 -4.85 -30.51
CA TYR A 140 -8.61 -4.99 -29.73
C TYR A 140 -8.45 -4.44 -28.31
N GLY A 141 -7.26 -3.92 -27.97
CA GLY A 141 -6.92 -3.39 -26.66
C GLY A 141 -6.44 -4.45 -25.66
N ASN A 142 -6.44 -5.73 -26.05
CA ASN A 142 -6.10 -6.81 -25.14
C ASN A 142 -4.64 -6.62 -24.77
N VAL A 143 -4.29 -6.73 -23.49
CA VAL A 143 -2.89 -6.70 -23.05
C VAL A 143 -2.25 -8.03 -23.44
N GLY A 144 -2.03 -8.20 -24.74
CA GLY A 144 -1.67 -9.44 -25.40
C GLY A 144 -0.16 -9.55 -25.59
N ASP A 145 0.33 -10.76 -25.33
CA ASP A 145 1.67 -11.30 -25.56
C ASP A 145 2.84 -10.66 -24.78
N ASN A 146 2.89 -9.34 -24.62
CA ASN A 146 3.99 -8.62 -23.96
C ASN A 146 3.62 -7.99 -22.60
N ALA A 147 2.67 -8.60 -21.88
CA ALA A 147 2.19 -8.08 -20.59
C ALA A 147 3.34 -7.84 -19.57
N ASN A 148 4.36 -8.69 -19.59
CA ASN A 148 5.53 -8.54 -18.74
C ASN A 148 6.31 -7.25 -18.97
N LEU A 149 6.62 -6.97 -20.24
CA LEU A 149 7.33 -5.74 -20.62
C LEU A 149 6.48 -4.53 -20.23
N TYR A 150 5.17 -4.61 -20.41
CA TYR A 150 4.21 -3.59 -20.00
C TYR A 150 4.26 -3.30 -18.49
N TYR A 151 4.09 -4.31 -17.63
CA TYR A 151 4.10 -4.09 -16.18
C TYR A 151 5.49 -3.72 -15.66
N LEU A 152 6.56 -4.32 -16.18
CA LEU A 152 7.93 -3.98 -15.77
C LEU A 152 8.25 -2.52 -16.08
N THR A 153 7.80 -2.00 -17.22
CA THR A 153 8.02 -0.60 -17.60
C THR A 153 7.24 0.34 -16.68
N TRP A 154 5.96 0.06 -16.41
CA TRP A 154 5.16 0.84 -15.44
C TRP A 154 5.72 0.82 -14.02
N ILE A 155 6.13 -0.36 -13.53
CA ILE A 155 6.74 -0.50 -12.19
C ILE A 155 8.06 0.27 -12.15
N SER A 156 8.87 0.19 -13.21
CA SER A 156 10.13 0.92 -13.31
C SER A 156 9.92 2.44 -13.29
N GLU A 157 8.95 2.94 -14.06
CA GLU A 157 8.57 4.36 -14.07
C GLU A 157 8.06 4.81 -12.69
N GLY A 158 7.16 4.04 -12.07
CA GLY A 158 6.64 4.33 -10.73
C GLY A 158 7.74 4.39 -9.67
N LEU A 159 8.70 3.47 -9.70
CA LEU A 159 9.88 3.49 -8.82
C LEU A 159 10.79 4.70 -9.10
N ALA A 160 11.01 5.04 -10.37
CA ALA A 160 11.80 6.20 -10.76
C ALA A 160 11.15 7.52 -10.28
N LEU A 161 9.83 7.65 -10.41
CA LEU A 161 9.06 8.78 -9.89
C LEU A 161 9.12 8.86 -8.36
N ALA A 162 9.01 7.72 -7.66
CA ALA A 162 9.13 7.67 -6.20
C ALA A 162 10.52 8.13 -5.74
N LEU A 163 11.59 7.67 -6.40
CA LEU A 163 12.96 8.11 -6.12
C LEU A 163 13.16 9.59 -6.44
N LEU A 164 12.68 10.05 -7.59
CA LEU A 164 12.74 11.46 -8.00
C LEU A 164 12.07 12.35 -6.95
N TYR A 165 10.90 11.93 -6.45
CA TYR A 165 10.20 12.61 -5.38
C TYR A 165 11.04 12.65 -4.09
N GLN A 166 11.57 11.51 -3.64
CA GLN A 166 12.39 11.44 -2.42
C GLN A 166 13.64 12.32 -2.52
N VAL A 167 14.41 12.20 -3.61
CA VAL A 167 15.62 13.00 -3.85
C VAL A 167 15.28 14.47 -4.01
N GLY A 168 14.20 14.82 -4.70
CA GLY A 168 13.72 16.20 -4.82
C GLY A 168 13.39 16.82 -3.47
N THR A 169 12.74 16.05 -2.57
CA THR A 169 12.50 16.53 -1.20
C THR A 169 13.78 16.69 -0.39
N ALA A 170 14.78 15.81 -0.58
CA ALA A 170 16.08 15.93 0.06
C ALA A 170 16.85 17.17 -0.44
N CYS A 171 16.87 17.39 -1.76
CA CYS A 171 17.44 18.58 -2.39
C CYS A 171 16.81 19.86 -1.84
N PHE A 172 15.48 19.92 -1.78
CA PHE A 172 14.77 21.09 -1.27
C PHE A 172 15.08 21.35 0.21
N ARG A 173 15.20 20.30 1.04
CA ARG A 173 15.61 20.43 2.44
C ARG A 173 17.04 20.96 2.56
N ALA A 174 17.97 20.39 1.79
CA ALA A 174 19.36 20.83 1.79
C ALA A 174 19.49 22.28 1.31
N TYR A 175 18.86 22.65 0.19
CA TYR A 175 18.84 24.03 -0.31
C TYR A 175 18.29 25.01 0.74
N ARG A 176 17.21 24.64 1.45
CA ARG A 176 16.65 25.49 2.50
C ARG A 176 17.64 25.69 3.65
N ARG A 177 18.35 24.65 4.10
CA ARG A 177 19.40 24.80 5.13
C ARG A 177 20.50 25.74 4.65
N ALA A 178 21.05 25.46 3.46
CA ALA A 178 22.07 26.31 2.83
C ALA A 178 21.69 27.79 2.80
N ARG A 179 20.42 28.06 2.48
CA ARG A 179 19.88 29.42 2.43
C ARG A 179 19.74 30.05 3.82
N MET A 180 19.33 29.29 4.83
CA MET A 180 19.24 29.81 6.21
C MET A 180 20.64 30.12 6.73
N ASP A 181 21.63 29.25 6.50
CA ASP A 181 23.02 29.45 6.92
C ASP A 181 23.63 30.72 6.31
N ARG A 182 23.32 30.99 5.02
CA ARG A 182 23.72 32.25 4.36
C ARG A 182 23.03 33.49 4.92
N LEU A 183 21.79 33.36 5.38
CA LEU A 183 21.01 34.49 5.89
C LEU A 183 21.36 34.82 7.34
N THR A 184 21.70 33.81 8.15
CA THR A 184 22.05 34.03 9.55
C THR A 184 23.46 34.53 9.73
N GLY A 185 24.38 34.29 8.78
CA GLY A 185 25.75 34.82 8.80
C GLY A 185 26.62 34.34 9.97
N THR A 186 26.03 33.63 10.93
CA THR A 186 26.66 33.05 12.11
C THR A 186 27.07 31.62 11.78
N SER A 187 28.35 31.41 11.51
CA SER A 187 28.98 30.08 11.39
C SER A 187 28.99 29.29 12.71
N SER A 188 28.57 29.91 13.82
CA SER A 188 28.55 29.32 15.16
C SER A 188 27.15 29.13 15.75
N ALA A 189 26.08 29.36 14.96
CA ALA A 189 24.75 28.94 15.40
C ALA A 189 24.76 27.41 15.45
N THR A 190 24.94 26.91 16.67
CA THR A 190 24.95 25.49 17.05
C THR A 190 23.89 24.71 16.27
N ASP A 191 24.22 23.45 15.95
CA ASP A 191 23.42 22.45 15.21
C ASP A 191 21.96 22.24 15.69
N ASP A 192 21.47 23.04 16.64
CA ASP A 192 20.13 23.02 17.23
C ASP A 192 19.04 23.65 16.36
N LEU A 193 19.39 24.44 15.34
CA LEU A 193 18.40 25.13 14.48
C LEU A 193 18.06 24.36 13.20
N LEU A 194 17.83 23.05 13.36
CA LEU A 194 16.80 22.21 12.72
C LEU A 194 17.34 20.77 12.64
N PRO A 195 17.17 19.95 13.68
CA PRO A 195 17.73 18.60 13.70
C PRO A 195 17.27 17.81 12.47
N THR A 196 18.25 17.46 11.65
CA THR A 196 18.24 16.38 10.68
C THR A 196 17.97 15.07 11.42
N THR A 197 16.71 14.69 11.56
CA THR A 197 16.32 13.28 11.83
C THR A 197 16.90 12.61 13.09
N SER A 198 17.71 13.26 13.92
CA SER A 198 18.17 12.76 15.23
C SER A 198 17.09 13.01 16.28
N TRP A 199 16.00 12.26 16.19
CA TRP A 199 14.96 12.25 17.23
C TRP A 199 15.21 11.17 18.30
N GLU A 200 16.26 10.35 18.14
CA GLU A 200 16.65 9.29 19.09
C GLU A 200 17.75 9.70 20.08
N ALA A 201 18.51 10.75 19.82
CA ALA A 201 19.75 11.02 20.55
C ALA A 201 19.61 11.63 21.96
N ASP A 202 18.40 11.77 22.53
CA ASP A 202 18.29 12.43 23.85
C ASP A 202 17.10 11.94 24.70
N TYR A 203 16.87 10.63 24.71
CA TYR A 203 15.89 9.99 25.60
C TYR A 203 16.38 9.79 27.04
N ASN A 204 17.68 9.99 27.30
CA ASN A 204 18.32 9.60 28.57
C ASN A 204 18.78 10.75 29.48
N THR A 205 18.54 12.02 29.14
CA THR A 205 18.83 13.12 30.08
C THR A 205 17.68 13.28 31.08
N SER A 206 17.96 12.96 32.34
CA SER A 206 16.95 12.79 33.41
C SER A 206 16.00 14.00 33.54
N PRO A 207 14.69 13.78 33.71
CA PRO A 207 13.70 14.85 33.86
C PRO A 207 13.73 15.36 35.30
N ARG A 208 14.43 16.47 35.57
CA ARG A 208 14.38 17.09 36.91
C ARG A 208 14.04 18.58 36.98
N THR A 209 13.77 19.24 35.86
CA THR A 209 13.41 20.67 35.87
C THR A 209 12.09 20.94 35.15
N LEU A 210 11.28 21.85 35.70
CA LEU A 210 9.96 22.26 35.19
C LEU A 210 10.00 22.79 33.74
N THR A 211 11.18 23.20 33.28
CA THR A 211 11.47 23.59 31.89
C THR A 211 11.50 22.41 30.92
N SER A 212 11.69 21.17 31.40
CA SER A 212 11.63 19.95 30.60
C SER A 212 10.21 19.63 30.13
N TRP A 213 9.17 19.91 30.93
CA TRP A 213 7.77 19.68 30.55
C TRP A 213 7.32 20.59 29.40
N TRP A 214 7.71 21.87 29.42
CA TRP A 214 7.44 22.79 28.32
C TRP A 214 8.23 22.42 27.05
N ARG A 215 9.44 21.90 27.19
CA ARG A 215 10.22 21.34 26.08
C ARG A 215 9.54 20.09 25.50
N GLU A 216 9.04 19.20 26.35
CA GLU A 216 8.35 17.98 25.93
C GLU A 216 7.02 18.28 25.23
N ARG A 217 6.24 19.24 25.75
CA ARG A 217 4.99 19.67 25.11
C ARG A 217 5.24 20.37 23.77
N ARG A 218 6.30 21.18 23.66
CA ARG A 218 6.75 21.75 22.38
C ARG A 218 7.29 20.67 21.43
N ARG A 219 7.95 19.61 21.93
CA ARG A 219 8.40 18.46 21.13
C ARG A 219 7.23 17.65 20.60
N GLN A 220 6.24 17.34 21.43
CA GLN A 220 5.00 16.66 21.01
C GLN A 220 4.21 17.49 19.98
N GLN A 221 4.09 18.81 20.18
CA GLN A 221 3.46 19.69 19.18
C GLN A 221 4.26 19.76 17.87
N LYS A 222 5.59 19.80 17.93
CA LYS A 222 6.45 19.75 16.73
C LYS A 222 6.36 18.39 16.03
N TYR A 223 6.29 17.29 16.78
CA TYR A 223 6.16 15.93 16.26
C TYR A 223 4.79 15.72 15.58
N ALA A 224 3.71 16.17 16.23
CA ALA A 224 2.37 16.19 15.65
C ALA A 224 2.30 17.03 14.37
N TRP A 225 2.96 18.20 14.34
CA TRP A 225 3.05 19.05 13.16
C TRP A 225 3.87 18.42 12.02
N TYR A 226 4.99 17.78 12.33
CA TYR A 226 5.86 17.14 11.33
C TYR A 226 5.22 15.87 10.74
N ASN A 227 4.58 15.07 11.59
CA ASN A 227 3.76 13.93 11.19
C ASN A 227 2.57 14.40 10.32
N SER A 228 1.92 15.51 10.69
CA SER A 228 0.88 16.15 9.88
C SER A 228 1.40 16.58 8.50
N ILE A 229 2.59 17.17 8.38
CA ILE A 229 3.17 17.56 7.08
C ILE A 229 3.55 16.37 6.21
N TYR A 230 4.12 15.31 6.80
CA TYR A 230 4.45 14.09 6.05
C TYR A 230 3.19 13.34 5.61
N ARG A 231 2.17 13.27 6.47
CA ARG A 231 0.83 12.79 6.10
C ARG A 231 0.22 13.62 4.97
N LEU A 232 0.34 14.95 5.03
CA LEU A 232 -0.16 15.84 3.97
C LEU A 232 0.55 15.62 2.64
N ARG A 233 1.85 15.31 2.66
CA ARG A 233 2.68 15.04 1.47
C ARG A 233 2.32 13.72 0.81
N PHE A 234 2.21 12.67 1.62
CA PHE A 234 1.74 11.37 1.17
C PHE A 234 0.31 11.49 0.59
N ARG A 235 -0.59 12.22 1.27
CA ARG A 235 -1.95 12.50 0.77
C ARG A 235 -1.97 13.25 -0.56
N THR A 236 -1.20 14.34 -0.69
CA THR A 236 -1.10 15.02 -2.00
C THR A 236 -0.59 14.08 -3.08
N GLY A 237 0.36 13.18 -2.76
CA GLY A 237 0.85 12.17 -3.70
C GLY A 237 -0.24 11.20 -4.13
N ILE A 238 -1.08 10.71 -3.20
CA ILE A 238 -2.19 9.81 -3.54
C ILE A 238 -3.23 10.53 -4.41
N TRP A 239 -3.57 11.79 -4.10
CA TRP A 239 -4.45 12.60 -4.95
C TRP A 239 -3.88 12.82 -6.35
N THR A 240 -2.58 13.07 -6.48
CA THR A 240 -1.90 13.18 -7.78
C THR A 240 -1.92 11.85 -8.52
N ALA A 241 -1.71 10.72 -7.84
CA ALA A 241 -1.82 9.40 -8.46
C ALA A 241 -3.25 9.12 -8.96
N ALA A 242 -4.27 9.47 -8.18
CA ALA A 242 -5.68 9.34 -8.59
C ALA A 242 -6.02 10.25 -9.77
N PHE A 243 -5.45 11.46 -9.82
CA PHE A 243 -5.58 12.36 -10.97
C PHE A 243 -4.96 11.75 -12.24
N LEU A 244 -3.74 11.22 -12.15
CA LEU A 244 -3.05 10.59 -13.28
C LEU A 244 -3.78 9.33 -13.76
N ALA A 245 -4.27 8.50 -12.84
CA ALA A 245 -5.07 7.33 -13.19
C ALA A 245 -6.40 7.74 -13.86
N SER A 246 -7.04 8.82 -13.40
CA SER A 246 -8.23 9.38 -14.05
C SER A 246 -7.94 9.92 -15.46
N TRP A 247 -6.76 10.52 -15.68
CA TRP A 247 -6.31 10.92 -17.01
C TRP A 247 -6.19 9.72 -17.95
N VAL A 248 -5.60 8.61 -17.48
CA VAL A 248 -5.52 7.38 -18.28
C VAL A 248 -6.91 6.85 -18.63
N ILE A 249 -7.89 6.90 -17.71
CA ILE A 249 -9.29 6.54 -18.00
C ILE A 249 -9.84 7.39 -19.16
N VAL A 250 -9.64 8.71 -19.12
CA VAL A 250 -10.11 9.63 -20.17
C VAL A 250 -9.45 9.31 -21.52
N ALA A 251 -8.12 9.17 -21.53
CA ALA A 251 -7.36 8.89 -22.74
C ALA A 251 -7.73 7.54 -23.36
N SER A 252 -7.84 6.48 -22.55
CA SER A 252 -8.25 5.15 -23.01
C SER A 252 -9.69 5.11 -23.49
N SER A 253 -10.62 5.82 -22.82
CA SER A 253 -12.01 5.90 -23.28
C SER A 253 -12.12 6.68 -24.60
N GLN A 254 -11.32 7.74 -24.76
CA GLN A 254 -11.24 8.49 -26.01
C GLN A 254 -10.69 7.63 -27.16
N TYR A 255 -9.68 6.80 -26.89
CA TYR A 255 -9.15 5.83 -27.86
C TYR A 255 -10.22 4.81 -28.29
N VAL A 256 -10.98 4.23 -27.35
CA VAL A 256 -12.11 3.34 -27.70
C VAL A 256 -13.13 4.07 -28.55
N ALA A 257 -13.42 5.33 -28.22
CA ALA A 257 -14.35 6.14 -29.00
C ALA A 257 -13.84 6.44 -30.41
N SER A 258 -12.55 6.75 -30.59
CA SER A 258 -11.99 7.12 -31.89
C SER A 258 -11.61 5.94 -32.78
N GLU A 259 -11.08 4.86 -32.21
CA GLU A 259 -10.55 3.73 -33.00
C GLU A 259 -11.51 2.55 -33.10
N VAL A 260 -12.43 2.37 -32.14
CA VAL A 260 -13.35 1.23 -32.12
C VAL A 260 -14.76 1.65 -32.54
N LEU A 261 -15.28 2.72 -31.92
CA LEU A 261 -16.65 3.18 -32.15
C LEU A 261 -16.79 4.05 -33.41
N TRP A 262 -15.77 4.80 -33.80
CA TRP A 262 -15.86 5.69 -34.97
C TRP A 262 -15.81 4.95 -36.31
N PRO A 263 -14.88 3.99 -36.54
CA PRO A 263 -14.80 3.30 -37.83
C PRO A 263 -16.02 2.44 -38.13
N THR A 264 -16.70 1.93 -37.10
CA THR A 264 -17.96 1.17 -37.26
C THR A 264 -19.12 2.01 -37.79
N VAL A 265 -19.00 3.35 -37.73
CA VAL A 265 -20.00 4.30 -38.23
C VAL A 265 -19.59 4.92 -39.59
N SER A 266 -18.31 4.90 -39.95
CA SER A 266 -17.78 5.72 -41.06
C SER A 266 -17.97 5.17 -42.48
N ASP A 267 -18.43 3.93 -42.64
CA ASP A 267 -18.55 3.31 -43.98
C ASP A 267 -19.73 3.81 -44.82
N GLU A 268 -20.68 4.55 -44.22
CA GLU A 268 -21.72 5.27 -44.96
C GLU A 268 -21.56 6.77 -44.74
N ALA A 269 -21.55 7.54 -45.84
CA ALA A 269 -21.13 8.95 -45.88
C ALA A 269 -22.00 9.90 -45.01
N TRP A 270 -21.40 10.57 -44.01
CA TRP A 270 -22.08 11.63 -43.24
C TRP A 270 -21.12 12.74 -42.75
N ASP A 271 -21.35 13.97 -43.24
CA ASP A 271 -20.56 15.19 -42.91
C ASP A 271 -21.07 15.98 -41.67
N ASP A 272 -22.11 15.52 -40.96
CA ASP A 272 -22.76 16.34 -39.92
C ASP A 272 -22.23 16.07 -38.50
N VAL A 273 -21.68 17.11 -37.85
CA VAL A 273 -21.14 17.08 -36.46
C VAL A 273 -22.22 16.68 -35.43
N SER A 274 -23.49 16.93 -35.73
CA SER A 274 -24.62 16.53 -34.87
C SER A 274 -24.71 15.00 -34.67
N MET A 275 -24.19 14.20 -35.60
CA MET A 275 -24.15 12.74 -35.53
C MET A 275 -23.16 12.20 -34.49
N ARG A 276 -22.16 12.96 -34.04
CA ARG A 276 -21.23 12.51 -32.98
C ARG A 276 -21.96 12.18 -31.67
N LEU A 277 -23.08 12.85 -31.41
CA LEU A 277 -23.94 12.57 -30.25
C LEU A 277 -24.86 11.36 -30.47
N ARG A 278 -25.05 10.91 -31.72
CA ARG A 278 -25.91 9.78 -32.11
C ARG A 278 -25.15 8.50 -32.42
N VAL A 279 -23.82 8.46 -32.33
CA VAL A 279 -23.00 7.26 -32.57
C VAL A 279 -23.53 6.04 -31.81
N CYS A 280 -23.89 6.19 -30.52
CA CYS A 280 -24.45 5.08 -29.76
C CYS A 280 -25.84 4.65 -30.24
N GLU A 281 -26.65 5.58 -30.76
CA GLU A 281 -27.97 5.27 -31.31
C GLU A 281 -27.85 4.51 -32.63
N VAL A 282 -26.94 4.92 -33.52
CA VAL A 282 -26.66 4.24 -34.79
C VAL A 282 -26.14 2.83 -34.57
N ILE A 283 -25.17 2.65 -33.66
CA ILE A 283 -24.63 1.32 -33.32
C ILE A 283 -25.73 0.43 -32.74
N ASN A 284 -26.60 0.97 -31.90
CA ASN A 284 -27.72 0.21 -31.33
C ASN A 284 -28.80 -0.16 -32.36
N GLN A 285 -28.93 0.61 -33.45
CA GLN A 285 -29.88 0.34 -34.52
C GLN A 285 -29.34 -0.65 -35.57
N GLN A 286 -28.02 -0.84 -35.66
CA GLN A 286 -27.43 -1.85 -36.54
C GLN A 286 -27.62 -3.25 -35.95
N GLU A 287 -28.63 -3.99 -36.45
CA GLU A 287 -28.87 -5.40 -36.10
C GLU A 287 -27.66 -6.31 -36.34
N ASN A 288 -26.74 -5.92 -37.22
CA ASN A 288 -25.54 -6.67 -37.58
C ASN A 288 -24.26 -6.25 -36.83
N SER A 289 -24.34 -5.28 -35.90
CA SER A 289 -23.14 -4.87 -35.17
C SER A 289 -22.70 -5.99 -34.22
N LYS A 290 -21.42 -6.37 -34.29
CA LYS A 290 -20.82 -7.36 -33.37
C LYS A 290 -20.65 -6.81 -31.94
N LEU A 291 -20.91 -5.51 -31.74
CA LEU A 291 -20.71 -4.83 -30.47
C LEU A 291 -22.00 -4.88 -29.64
N PRO A 292 -21.92 -5.17 -28.33
CA PRO A 292 -23.09 -5.14 -27.48
C PRO A 292 -23.64 -3.71 -27.37
N PRO A 293 -24.97 -3.51 -27.33
CA PRO A 293 -25.59 -2.18 -27.37
C PRO A 293 -25.22 -1.29 -26.17
N GLN A 294 -24.74 -1.90 -25.09
CA GLN A 294 -24.30 -1.19 -23.89
C GLN A 294 -22.86 -0.67 -24.00
N TYR A 295 -22.08 -1.15 -24.96
CA TYR A 295 -20.65 -0.87 -25.05
C TYR A 295 -20.37 0.64 -25.22
N CYS A 296 -21.07 1.29 -26.16
CA CYS A 296 -20.93 2.73 -26.41
C CYS A 296 -21.34 3.57 -25.18
N GLY A 297 -22.47 3.24 -24.55
CA GLY A 297 -22.92 3.91 -23.33
C GLY A 297 -21.94 3.76 -22.16
N ARG A 298 -21.34 2.57 -22.00
CA ARG A 298 -20.31 2.29 -21.00
C ARG A 298 -19.03 3.09 -21.26
N THR A 299 -18.57 3.20 -22.50
CA THR A 299 -17.40 4.01 -22.88
C THR A 299 -17.60 5.50 -22.57
N MET A 300 -18.77 6.05 -22.93
CA MET A 300 -19.07 7.46 -22.67
C MET A 300 -19.22 7.75 -21.18
N ALA A 301 -19.83 6.84 -20.42
CA ALA A 301 -19.89 6.93 -18.96
C ALA A 301 -18.48 6.91 -18.34
N ALA A 302 -17.58 6.07 -18.85
CA ALA A 302 -16.19 5.99 -18.41
C ALA A 302 -15.42 7.29 -18.62
N TRP A 303 -15.55 7.85 -19.81
CA TRP A 303 -14.94 9.11 -20.18
C TRP A 303 -15.43 10.26 -19.28
N LEU A 304 -16.74 10.37 -19.08
CA LEU A 304 -17.34 11.39 -18.23
C LEU A 304 -16.91 11.23 -16.76
N ALA A 305 -16.93 10.00 -16.24
CA ALA A 305 -16.48 9.69 -14.88
C ALA A 305 -15.00 10.06 -14.70
N GLY A 306 -14.14 9.80 -15.70
CA GLY A 306 -12.74 10.19 -15.71
C GLY A 306 -12.55 11.71 -15.62
N ILE A 307 -13.29 12.49 -16.42
CA ILE A 307 -13.24 13.97 -16.39
C ILE A 307 -13.68 14.52 -15.04
N ILE A 308 -14.83 14.06 -14.52
CA ILE A 308 -15.32 14.49 -13.21
C ILE A 308 -14.29 14.14 -12.12
N SER A 309 -13.68 12.95 -12.20
CA SER A 309 -12.66 12.51 -11.26
C SER A 309 -11.40 13.39 -11.30
N MET A 310 -10.95 13.77 -12.50
CA MET A 310 -9.84 14.72 -12.69
C MET A 310 -10.13 16.08 -12.05
N ILE A 311 -11.34 16.64 -12.28
CA ILE A 311 -11.74 17.94 -11.71
C ILE A 311 -11.76 17.89 -10.18
N LEU A 312 -12.33 16.83 -9.61
CA LEU A 312 -12.39 16.64 -8.15
C LEU A 312 -10.99 16.46 -7.55
N CYS A 313 -10.12 15.67 -8.19
CA CYS A 313 -8.72 15.50 -7.74
C CYS A 313 -7.92 16.81 -7.84
N ALA A 314 -8.04 17.55 -8.94
CA ALA A 314 -7.39 18.85 -9.11
C ALA A 314 -7.84 19.86 -8.06
N SER A 315 -9.14 19.86 -7.73
CA SER A 315 -9.72 20.70 -6.67
C SER A 315 -9.12 20.37 -5.31
N ALA A 316 -8.98 19.08 -4.96
CA ALA A 316 -8.35 18.65 -3.71
C ALA A 316 -6.86 19.01 -3.66
N ILE A 317 -6.12 18.83 -4.77
CA ILE A 317 -4.70 19.20 -4.86
C ILE A 317 -4.53 20.72 -4.67
N LEU A 318 -5.38 21.53 -5.31
CA LEU A 318 -5.36 22.98 -5.18
C LEU A 318 -5.69 23.41 -3.74
N MET A 319 -6.67 22.77 -3.09
CA MET A 319 -6.99 22.99 -1.68
C MET A 319 -5.80 22.67 -0.76
N HIS A 320 -5.07 21.58 -1.01
CA HIS A 320 -3.87 21.25 -0.23
C HIS A 320 -2.73 22.26 -0.49
N ALA A 321 -2.56 22.71 -1.73
CA ALA A 321 -1.55 23.69 -2.10
C ALA A 321 -1.82 25.06 -1.47
N THR A 322 -3.07 25.52 -1.53
CA THR A 322 -3.52 26.79 -0.90
C THR A 322 -3.41 26.73 0.62
N ALA A 323 -3.85 25.64 1.27
CA ALA A 323 -3.69 25.45 2.71
C ALA A 323 -2.21 25.54 3.14
N ARG A 324 -1.30 24.94 2.37
CA ARG A 324 0.15 25.02 2.60
C ARG A 324 0.69 26.44 2.40
N TYR A 325 0.26 27.12 1.34
CA TYR A 325 0.68 28.48 1.04
C TYR A 325 0.28 29.44 2.18
N CYS A 326 -0.98 29.38 2.62
CA CYS A 326 -1.49 30.21 3.71
C CYS A 326 -0.84 29.88 5.06
N SER A 327 -0.61 28.59 5.37
CA SER A 327 0.12 28.18 6.57
C SER A 327 1.52 28.79 6.63
N LYS A 328 2.27 28.78 5.51
CA LYS A 328 3.60 29.40 5.44
C LYS A 328 3.56 30.92 5.58
N ARG A 329 2.54 31.57 5.01
CA ARG A 329 2.41 33.04 5.07
C ARG A 329 2.13 33.51 6.49
N ASN A 330 1.23 32.83 7.21
CA ASN A 330 0.90 33.17 8.60
C ASN A 330 2.07 32.90 9.56
N GLN A 331 2.91 31.88 9.29
CA GLN A 331 4.10 31.61 10.11
C GLN A 331 5.20 32.68 10.03
N ARG A 332 5.21 33.53 9.00
CA ARG A 332 6.23 34.60 8.84
C ARG A 332 5.88 35.89 9.56
N ARG A 333 4.65 36.05 10.05
CA ARG A 333 4.17 37.30 10.67
C ARG A 333 4.38 37.45 12.19
N PRO A 334 4.61 36.42 13.04
CA PRO A 334 4.69 36.63 14.49
C PRO A 334 6.05 37.13 15.00
N PHE A 335 7.08 37.26 14.16
CA PHE A 335 8.43 37.57 14.63
C PHE A 335 8.74 39.08 14.78
N MET A 336 7.86 39.97 14.31
CA MET A 336 8.07 41.43 14.39
C MET A 336 7.35 42.10 15.57
N ALA A 337 6.56 41.36 16.36
CA ALA A 337 5.71 41.94 17.39
C ALA A 337 6.28 41.85 18.83
N GLY A 338 7.53 41.40 19.01
CA GLY A 338 8.09 41.14 20.35
C GLY A 338 9.54 41.59 20.58
N ILE A 339 10.06 42.52 19.76
CA ILE A 339 11.46 42.99 19.90
C ILE A 339 11.56 44.36 20.62
N ASN A 340 10.45 45.00 21.00
CA ASN A 340 10.50 46.38 21.52
C ASN A 340 10.31 46.57 23.04
N ASP A 341 10.25 45.50 23.86
CA ASP A 341 9.84 45.65 25.28
C ASP A 341 10.93 45.36 26.35
N GLU A 342 12.21 45.15 26.01
CA GLU A 342 13.22 44.75 27.01
C GLU A 342 14.43 45.70 27.22
N GLU A 343 14.35 46.95 26.78
CA GLU A 343 15.36 47.96 27.17
C GLU A 343 14.68 49.26 27.62
N GLY A 344 13.80 49.12 28.62
CA GLY A 344 13.39 50.21 29.50
C GLY A 344 14.39 50.32 30.64
N ASP A 345 15.50 51.01 30.40
CA ASP A 345 16.30 51.60 31.46
C ASP A 345 15.37 52.40 32.38
N VAL A 346 15.50 52.16 33.68
CA VAL A 346 14.81 52.90 34.74
C VAL A 346 15.33 54.34 34.71
N VAL A 347 14.71 55.19 33.90
CA VAL A 347 14.82 56.65 34.03
C VAL A 347 13.73 57.07 35.01
N ASP A 348 14.18 57.30 36.23
CA ASP A 348 13.44 57.94 37.30
C ASP A 348 13.34 59.44 36.95
N GLU A 349 12.22 59.89 36.40
CA GLU A 349 11.92 61.32 36.27
C GLU A 349 10.51 61.61 36.78
N GLY A 350 10.48 62.36 37.88
CA GLY A 350 9.28 62.88 38.49
C GLY A 350 8.59 63.96 37.66
N ASP A 351 7.34 64.18 38.03
CA ASP A 351 6.51 65.37 37.82
C ASP A 351 6.78 66.19 36.54
N GLY A 352 5.97 65.92 35.52
CA GLY A 352 5.86 66.82 34.38
C GLY A 352 4.76 66.40 33.42
N ASP A 353 3.62 67.08 33.51
CA ASP A 353 2.55 67.06 32.52
C ASP A 353 3.09 67.11 31.08
N GLY A 354 2.79 66.09 30.26
CA GLY A 354 3.05 66.19 28.83
C GLY A 354 3.01 64.89 28.03
N ALA A 355 2.02 64.83 27.12
CA ALA A 355 1.99 63.99 25.92
C ALA A 355 1.79 62.47 26.12
N GLY A 356 0.52 62.06 26.02
CA GLY A 356 0.15 60.69 25.67
C GLY A 356 0.75 60.29 24.32
N ILE A 357 1.73 59.41 24.35
CA ILE A 357 2.26 58.73 23.16
C ILE A 357 1.65 57.33 23.11
N TRP A 358 0.95 57.13 22.01
CA TRP A 358 0.06 56.04 21.69
C TRP A 358 0.77 54.68 21.75
N SER A 359 0.38 53.83 22.69
CA SER A 359 0.43 52.39 22.48
C SER A 359 -0.68 52.02 21.49
N THR A 360 -0.45 52.32 20.20
CA THR A 360 -1.22 51.71 19.12
C THR A 360 -0.81 50.25 19.07
N ALA A 361 -1.48 49.42 19.85
CA ALA A 361 -1.78 48.07 19.40
C ALA A 361 -2.28 48.22 17.96
N MET A 362 -1.52 47.74 16.98
CA MET A 362 -2.00 47.64 15.61
C MET A 362 -3.19 46.68 15.62
N VAL A 363 -4.37 47.22 15.88
CA VAL A 363 -5.65 46.62 15.51
C VAL A 363 -5.62 46.63 14.00
N TYR A 364 -5.08 45.55 13.43
CA TYR A 364 -5.13 45.32 12.00
C TYR A 364 -6.61 45.30 11.61
N ASP A 365 -7.00 46.26 10.77
CA ASP A 365 -8.34 46.35 10.24
C ASP A 365 -8.64 45.09 9.42
N GLU A 366 -9.48 44.20 9.95
CA GLU A 366 -9.97 42.99 9.27
C GLU A 366 -10.65 43.33 7.93
N SER A 367 -11.02 44.59 7.71
CA SER A 367 -11.58 45.07 6.43
C SER A 367 -10.58 44.96 5.27
N ALA A 368 -9.26 45.02 5.54
CA ALA A 368 -8.21 44.96 4.53
C ALA A 368 -7.88 43.52 4.07
N MET A 369 -8.36 42.49 4.78
CA MET A 369 -8.29 41.11 4.29
C MET A 369 -9.34 40.92 3.21
N THR A 370 -8.90 40.45 2.04
CA THR A 370 -9.81 39.98 0.98
C THR A 370 -10.81 38.98 1.57
N ALA A 371 -12.04 38.96 1.07
CA ALA A 371 -13.07 38.02 1.55
C ALA A 371 -12.55 36.56 1.55
N TRP A 372 -11.68 36.23 0.59
CA TRP A 372 -10.97 34.95 0.54
C TRP A 372 -10.02 34.72 1.72
N GLU A 373 -9.20 35.70 2.11
CA GLU A 373 -8.33 35.59 3.28
C GLU A 373 -9.11 35.43 4.58
N ARG A 374 -10.29 36.06 4.71
CA ARG A 374 -11.19 35.86 5.86
C ARG A 374 -11.78 34.45 5.90
N VAL A 375 -12.24 33.92 4.76
CA VAL A 375 -12.73 32.54 4.66
C VAL A 375 -11.61 31.54 5.00
N VAL A 376 -10.40 31.76 4.49
CA VAL A 376 -9.24 30.90 4.76
C VAL A 376 -8.76 31.00 6.21
N ALA A 377 -8.74 32.19 6.81
CA ALA A 377 -8.37 32.39 8.21
C ALA A 377 -9.41 31.74 9.16
N HIS A 378 -10.70 31.88 8.84
CA HIS A 378 -11.77 31.21 9.56
C HIS A 378 -11.68 29.67 9.41
N HIS A 379 -11.36 29.18 8.20
CA HIS A 379 -11.04 27.77 7.94
C HIS A 379 -9.82 27.27 8.72
N GLN A 380 -8.75 28.08 8.85
CA GLN A 380 -7.57 27.68 9.60
C GLN A 380 -7.83 27.61 11.11
N ARG A 381 -8.69 28.49 11.63
CA ARG A 381 -9.14 28.43 13.03
C ARG A 381 -9.94 27.16 13.29
N ASN A 382 -10.78 26.77 12.35
CA ASN A 382 -11.54 25.52 12.37
C ASN A 382 -10.84 24.43 11.55
N ARG A 383 -9.72 23.89 12.06
CA ARG A 383 -8.93 22.80 11.44
C ARG A 383 -9.75 21.59 10.95
N ARG A 384 -11.00 21.46 11.37
CA ARG A 384 -11.95 20.42 10.97
C ARG A 384 -12.54 20.61 9.56
N LEU A 385 -12.71 21.84 9.08
CA LEU A 385 -13.37 22.11 7.79
C LEU A 385 -12.64 21.53 6.57
N PRO A 386 -11.31 21.71 6.38
CA PRO A 386 -10.59 21.08 5.26
C PRO A 386 -10.67 19.55 5.30
N LEU A 387 -10.64 18.95 6.51
CA LEU A 387 -10.77 17.51 6.67
C LEU A 387 -12.18 17.02 6.29
N HIS A 388 -13.24 17.72 6.69
CA HIS A 388 -14.61 17.38 6.29
C HIS A 388 -14.80 17.47 4.78
N THR A 389 -14.26 18.52 4.14
CA THR A 389 -14.31 18.63 2.67
C THR A 389 -13.49 17.52 1.99
N GLU A 390 -12.33 17.14 2.52
CA GLU A 390 -11.54 16.00 2.01
C GLU A 390 -12.32 14.67 2.13
N ILE A 391 -12.97 14.43 3.28
CA ILE A 391 -13.80 13.23 3.50
C ILE A 391 -14.96 13.21 2.50
N PHE A 392 -15.68 14.32 2.37
CA PHE A 392 -16.82 14.41 1.46
C PHE A 392 -16.40 14.19 0.00
N LEU A 393 -15.35 14.88 -0.47
CA LEU A 393 -14.82 14.72 -1.82
C LEU A 393 -14.33 13.30 -2.08
N SER A 394 -13.59 12.71 -1.15
CA SER A 394 -13.07 11.35 -1.31
C SER A 394 -14.16 10.29 -1.30
N VAL A 395 -15.21 10.43 -0.48
CA VAL A 395 -16.36 9.52 -0.48
C VAL A 395 -17.13 9.61 -1.80
N ILE A 396 -17.44 10.81 -2.28
CA ILE A 396 -18.10 11.00 -3.59
C ILE A 396 -17.27 10.38 -4.70
N LEU A 397 -15.96 10.64 -4.69
CA LEU A 397 -15.06 10.13 -5.70
C LEU A 397 -14.93 8.61 -5.63
N SER A 398 -14.88 7.99 -4.45
CA SER A 398 -14.91 6.54 -4.28
C SER A 398 -16.19 5.91 -4.83
N VAL A 399 -17.35 6.53 -4.60
CA VAL A 399 -18.62 6.04 -5.14
C VAL A 399 -18.62 6.14 -6.67
N LEU A 400 -18.29 7.32 -7.21
CA LEU A 400 -18.24 7.56 -8.66
C LEU A 400 -17.26 6.60 -9.37
N THR A 401 -16.03 6.51 -8.87
CA THR A 401 -14.99 5.67 -9.46
C THR A 401 -15.24 4.18 -9.24
N GLY A 402 -15.93 3.80 -8.15
CA GLY A 402 -16.37 2.43 -7.90
C GLY A 402 -17.45 1.98 -8.88
N PHE A 403 -18.47 2.82 -9.10
CA PHE A 403 -19.47 2.57 -10.15
C PHE A 403 -18.81 2.50 -11.52
N ASN A 404 -17.90 3.43 -11.82
CA ASN A 404 -17.16 3.42 -13.08
C ASN A 404 -16.37 2.11 -13.25
N ALA A 405 -15.60 1.71 -12.24
CA ALA A 405 -14.81 0.48 -12.28
C ALA A 405 -15.71 -0.72 -12.58
N VAL A 406 -16.79 -0.93 -11.82
CA VAL A 406 -17.71 -2.06 -12.03
C VAL A 406 -18.36 -2.01 -13.42
N PHE A 407 -18.83 -0.84 -13.87
CA PHE A 407 -19.56 -0.70 -15.12
C PHE A 407 -18.69 -0.93 -16.35
N VAL A 408 -17.47 -0.39 -16.31
CA VAL A 408 -16.51 -0.41 -17.41
C VAL A 408 -15.82 -1.77 -17.55
N THR A 409 -15.62 -2.47 -16.43
CA THR A 409 -14.94 -3.77 -16.38
C THR A 409 -15.88 -4.97 -16.36
N GLY A 410 -17.20 -4.74 -16.44
CA GLY A 410 -18.17 -5.82 -16.65
C GLY A 410 -17.89 -6.59 -17.94
N VAL A 411 -18.56 -7.74 -18.10
CA VAL A 411 -18.37 -8.71 -19.20
C VAL A 411 -18.38 -8.04 -20.58
N GLN A 412 -19.34 -7.13 -20.77
CA GLN A 412 -19.57 -6.39 -22.02
C GLN A 412 -19.03 -4.95 -21.96
N GLY A 413 -18.22 -4.64 -20.95
CA GLY A 413 -17.65 -3.32 -20.76
C GLY A 413 -16.42 -3.08 -21.64
N PRO A 414 -16.11 -1.82 -21.99
CA PRO A 414 -15.00 -1.49 -22.88
C PRO A 414 -13.61 -1.78 -22.30
N ALA A 415 -13.51 -2.08 -21.01
CA ALA A 415 -12.25 -2.49 -20.41
C ALA A 415 -11.93 -3.98 -20.58
N SER A 416 -12.87 -4.82 -21.04
CA SER A 416 -12.52 -6.18 -21.49
C SER A 416 -11.65 -6.13 -22.74
N THR A 417 -11.96 -5.17 -23.63
CA THR A 417 -11.15 -4.83 -24.79
C THR A 417 -9.92 -4.05 -24.37
N VAL A 418 -10.02 -2.90 -23.68
CA VAL A 418 -8.83 -2.05 -23.39
C VAL A 418 -8.33 -2.24 -21.97
N GLY A 419 -7.26 -3.02 -21.79
CA GLY A 419 -6.72 -3.32 -20.44
C GLY A 419 -6.24 -2.08 -19.66
N ASN A 420 -5.72 -1.05 -20.32
CA ASN A 420 -5.36 0.22 -19.65
C ASN A 420 -6.56 0.85 -18.93
N LEU A 421 -7.74 0.79 -19.57
CA LEU A 421 -8.99 1.28 -19.00
C LEU A 421 -9.40 0.44 -17.78
N TYR A 422 -9.16 -0.89 -17.82
CA TYR A 422 -9.38 -1.79 -16.70
C TYR A 422 -8.54 -1.39 -15.47
N TYR A 423 -7.22 -1.35 -15.64
CA TYR A 423 -6.29 -1.12 -14.53
C TYR A 423 -6.41 0.29 -13.98
N ALA A 424 -6.57 1.31 -14.84
CA ALA A 424 -6.71 2.69 -14.42
C ALA A 424 -8.02 2.93 -13.65
N SER A 425 -9.13 2.30 -14.06
CA SER A 425 -10.42 2.42 -13.36
C SER A 425 -10.34 1.84 -11.95
N TRP A 426 -9.80 0.62 -11.81
CA TRP A 426 -9.63 -0.01 -10.50
C TRP A 426 -8.60 0.70 -9.62
N LEU A 427 -7.46 1.12 -10.18
CA LEU A 427 -6.44 1.86 -9.45
C LEU A 427 -7.00 3.18 -8.91
N THR A 428 -7.72 3.93 -9.75
CA THR A 428 -8.36 5.19 -9.33
C THR A 428 -9.32 4.94 -8.17
N TYR A 429 -10.19 3.94 -8.29
CA TYR A 429 -11.13 3.57 -7.22
C TYR A 429 -10.41 3.23 -5.90
N LEU A 430 -9.40 2.36 -5.94
CA LEU A 430 -8.66 1.95 -4.76
C LEU A 430 -7.89 3.11 -4.10
N LEU A 431 -7.32 4.02 -4.90
CA LEU A 431 -6.67 5.23 -4.39
C LEU A 431 -7.67 6.16 -3.69
N CYS A 432 -8.85 6.38 -4.30
CA CYS A 432 -9.90 7.22 -3.71
C CYS A 432 -10.42 6.65 -2.40
N VAL A 433 -10.67 5.34 -2.38
CA VAL A 433 -11.04 4.59 -1.16
C VAL A 433 -9.96 4.73 -0.09
N ARG A 434 -8.68 4.61 -0.45
CA ARG A 434 -7.57 4.74 0.49
C ARG A 434 -7.48 6.15 1.08
N ILE A 435 -7.77 7.18 0.28
CA ILE A 435 -7.89 8.57 0.74
C ILE A 435 -9.04 8.67 1.75
N ALA A 436 -10.24 8.20 1.38
CA ALA A 436 -11.42 8.28 2.25
C ALA A 436 -11.18 7.63 3.62
N LEU A 437 -10.62 6.41 3.64
CA LEU A 437 -10.24 5.73 4.88
C LEU A 437 -9.17 6.50 5.66
N GLY A 438 -8.19 7.08 4.98
CA GLY A 438 -7.13 7.88 5.62
C GLY A 438 -7.62 9.20 6.20
N CYS A 439 -8.65 9.80 5.62
CA CYS A 439 -9.30 11.00 6.15
C CYS A 439 -10.25 10.65 7.32
N LEU A 440 -10.98 9.53 7.21
CA LEU A 440 -11.86 9.03 8.27
C LEU A 440 -11.05 8.66 9.53
N GLU A 441 -9.91 7.99 9.36
CA GLU A 441 -9.01 7.66 10.47
C GLU A 441 -8.47 8.90 11.17
N GLU A 442 -8.08 9.94 10.43
CA GLU A 442 -7.66 11.19 11.05
C GLU A 442 -8.80 11.89 11.77
N TYR A 443 -10.01 11.85 11.21
CA TYR A 443 -11.20 12.43 11.85
C TYR A 443 -11.49 11.78 13.20
N TYR A 444 -11.44 10.44 13.27
CA TYR A 444 -11.63 9.74 14.54
C TYR A 444 -10.53 10.05 15.54
N ASN A 445 -9.26 10.07 15.12
CA ASN A 445 -8.14 10.41 16.00
C ASN A 445 -8.29 11.82 16.60
N LEU A 446 -8.74 12.80 15.82
CA LEU A 446 -8.96 14.17 16.31
C LEU A 446 -10.12 14.26 17.32
N SER A 447 -11.17 13.46 17.13
CA SER A 447 -12.34 13.48 18.04
C SER A 447 -12.03 12.99 19.44
N GLU A 448 -10.99 12.17 19.61
CA GLU A 448 -10.62 11.59 20.90
C GLU A 448 -9.81 12.56 21.76
N ASP A 449 -8.89 13.31 21.15
CA ASP A 449 -8.07 14.31 21.84
C ASP A 449 -8.93 15.41 22.50
N ASP A 450 -10.04 15.78 21.86
CA ASP A 450 -10.94 16.80 22.39
C ASP A 450 -11.66 16.35 23.67
N HIS A 451 -11.97 15.04 23.80
CA HIS A 451 -12.62 14.51 24.99
C HIS A 451 -11.66 14.45 26.19
N LEU A 452 -10.40 14.08 25.96
CA LEU A 452 -9.35 14.07 27.00
C LEU A 452 -9.05 15.46 27.57
N HIS A 453 -9.24 16.52 26.79
CA HIS A 453 -9.01 17.89 27.25
C HIS A 453 -10.26 18.59 27.81
N SER A 454 -11.45 18.02 27.59
CA SER A 454 -12.70 18.54 28.15
C SER A 454 -12.99 18.07 29.57
N GLU A 455 -12.13 17.23 30.16
CA GLU A 455 -12.29 16.81 31.55
C GLU A 455 -12.22 18.07 32.43
N PRO A 456 -13.32 18.43 33.12
CA PRO A 456 -13.41 19.68 33.83
C PRO A 456 -12.30 19.68 34.87
N THR A 457 -11.36 20.62 34.73
CA THR A 457 -10.48 21.00 35.83
C THR A 457 -11.38 21.28 37.02
N THR A 458 -11.53 20.29 37.90
CA THR A 458 -12.18 20.47 39.19
C THR A 458 -11.47 21.65 39.82
N PRO A 459 -12.17 22.74 40.15
CA PRO A 459 -11.53 23.90 40.74
C PRO A 459 -10.73 23.41 41.93
N PHE A 460 -9.43 23.68 41.93
CA PHE A 460 -8.58 23.40 43.08
C PHE A 460 -9.30 23.94 44.31
N PRO A 461 -9.48 23.15 45.38
CA PRO A 461 -10.11 23.65 46.59
C PRO A 461 -9.30 24.88 47.02
N ALA A 462 -9.95 26.03 47.01
CA ALA A 462 -9.37 27.28 47.49
C ALA A 462 -8.79 26.99 48.88
N LYS A 463 -7.49 27.27 49.05
CA LYS A 463 -6.88 27.29 50.38
C LYS A 463 -7.72 28.25 51.21
N ALA A 464 -8.47 27.70 52.16
CA ALA A 464 -9.10 28.49 53.19
C ALA A 464 -7.96 29.01 54.08
N ASP A 465 -7.78 30.32 54.07
CA ASP A 465 -7.00 31.04 55.05
C ASP A 465 -7.58 30.75 56.44
N GLN A 466 -6.75 30.21 57.34
CA GLN A 466 -7.10 30.02 58.74
C GLN A 466 -5.95 30.59 59.59
N GLU A 467 -5.88 31.93 59.61
CA GLU A 467 -5.27 32.70 60.70
C GLU A 467 -6.41 33.33 61.51
N GLU A 468 -6.55 32.93 62.77
CA GLU A 468 -6.68 33.83 63.93
C GLU A 468 -6.91 33.00 65.20
N GLY A 469 -6.06 33.25 66.20
CA GLY A 469 -6.07 32.54 67.47
C GLY A 469 -7.03 33.13 68.49
N LEU A 470 -7.36 32.35 69.52
CA LEU A 470 -7.73 32.88 70.83
C LEU A 470 -7.44 31.86 71.94
N ASN A 471 -6.71 32.35 72.94
CA ASN A 471 -6.47 31.74 74.25
C ASN A 471 -7.78 31.37 74.96
N SER A 472 -7.82 30.25 75.71
CA SER A 472 -8.34 30.22 77.09
C SER A 472 -8.23 28.83 77.75
N THR A 473 -7.82 28.90 79.01
CA THR A 473 -7.64 27.96 80.14
C THR A 473 -8.44 26.65 80.29
N CYS A 474 -7.73 25.67 80.87
CA CYS A 474 -8.12 24.61 81.83
C CYS A 474 -9.61 24.39 82.19
N ASN A 475 -10.11 23.16 82.02
CA ASN A 475 -10.36 22.18 83.10
C ASN A 475 -11.30 21.04 82.63
N ASN A 476 -10.82 19.80 82.82
CA ASN A 476 -11.49 18.62 83.37
C ASN A 476 -12.89 18.13 82.91
N ILE A 477 -12.94 16.80 82.72
CA ILE A 477 -14.04 15.82 82.94
C ILE A 477 -14.81 15.31 81.71
N ASP A 478 -14.63 13.99 81.50
CA ASP A 478 -15.50 12.93 80.96
C ASP A 478 -16.39 13.14 79.73
N GLY A 479 -16.26 12.23 78.75
CA GLY A 479 -17.35 11.93 77.83
C GLY A 479 -16.97 11.21 76.53
N ARG A 480 -17.01 9.87 76.56
CA ARG A 480 -17.17 8.92 75.43
C ARG A 480 -17.74 9.52 74.11
N THR A 481 -17.13 9.23 72.96
CA THR A 481 -17.49 8.10 72.07
C THR A 481 -16.65 8.03 70.77
N LYS A 482 -15.86 6.94 70.69
CA LYS A 482 -15.59 6.04 69.55
C LYS A 482 -15.37 6.59 68.12
N TYR A 483 -14.08 6.67 67.77
CA TYR A 483 -13.56 6.27 66.47
C TYR A 483 -13.58 4.73 66.32
N LYS A 484 -13.82 4.20 65.12
CA LYS A 484 -13.67 2.76 64.81
C LYS A 484 -12.91 2.60 63.49
N ALA A 485 -11.66 2.13 63.60
CA ALA A 485 -10.90 1.53 62.50
C ALA A 485 -11.30 0.04 62.35
N PRO A 486 -11.12 -0.59 61.18
CA PRO A 486 -11.13 -2.04 61.06
C PRO A 486 -9.72 -2.60 61.10
N SER A 487 -9.46 -3.42 62.13
CA SER A 487 -8.32 -4.32 62.25
C SER A 487 -8.69 -5.74 61.82
N ILE A 488 -7.71 -6.41 61.22
CA ILE A 488 -7.63 -7.85 60.98
C ILE A 488 -7.52 -8.59 62.33
N ALA A 489 -8.23 -9.70 62.52
CA ALA A 489 -7.78 -10.82 63.35
C ALA A 489 -8.64 -12.09 63.16
N ALA A 490 -7.94 -13.18 63.42
CA ALA A 490 -8.21 -14.61 63.27
C ALA A 490 -9.26 -15.25 64.20
N ASP A 491 -9.41 -16.56 63.94
CA ASP A 491 -9.76 -17.69 64.82
C ASP A 491 -11.23 -18.09 64.99
N ASN A 492 -11.52 -19.35 64.62
CA ASN A 492 -11.94 -20.33 65.62
C ASN A 492 -11.78 -21.80 65.19
N ALA A 493 -11.61 -22.62 66.22
CA ALA A 493 -10.98 -23.93 66.28
C ALA A 493 -11.89 -25.14 65.96
N GLY A 494 -11.21 -26.27 65.66
CA GLY A 494 -11.36 -27.48 66.47
C GLY A 494 -12.17 -28.64 65.89
N SER A 495 -11.48 -29.72 65.49
CA SER A 495 -11.87 -31.11 65.78
C SER A 495 -10.78 -32.11 65.38
N VAL A 496 -10.46 -33.01 66.30
CA VAL A 496 -9.42 -34.05 66.27
C VAL A 496 -10.10 -35.39 65.96
N VAL A 497 -9.60 -36.17 64.98
CA VAL A 497 -9.57 -37.66 64.99
C VAL A 497 -8.38 -38.16 64.15
N GLN A 498 -7.69 -39.17 64.68
CA GLN A 498 -6.48 -39.87 64.24
C GLN A 498 -6.62 -40.82 63.03
N MET A 499 -5.44 -41.22 62.52
CA MET A 499 -5.07 -42.47 61.79
C MET A 499 -5.63 -42.60 60.36
N GLN A 500 -4.90 -43.02 59.31
CA GLN A 500 -3.93 -44.11 59.17
C GLN A 500 -3.22 -43.98 57.81
N GLU A 501 -2.09 -44.66 57.68
CA GLU A 501 -1.16 -44.75 56.55
C GLU A 501 -1.72 -45.23 55.18
N LEU A 502 -0.89 -44.96 54.15
CA LEU A 502 -0.55 -45.78 52.97
C LEU A 502 -1.48 -45.76 51.73
N GLY A 503 -0.87 -45.51 50.56
CA GLY A 503 -1.24 -46.22 49.32
C GLY A 503 -1.56 -45.40 48.07
N GLU A 504 -0.58 -45.35 47.15
CA GLU A 504 -0.69 -45.53 45.69
C GLU A 504 -1.82 -44.92 44.81
N LYS A 505 -1.33 -44.20 43.78
CA LYS A 505 -1.66 -44.25 42.34
C LYS A 505 -3.10 -44.07 41.82
N ALA A 506 -3.11 -43.28 40.74
CA ALA A 506 -3.91 -43.36 39.52
C ALA A 506 -5.14 -42.44 39.39
N ASN A 507 -5.02 -41.58 38.36
CA ASN A 507 -6.05 -41.16 37.41
C ASN A 507 -7.34 -40.54 37.95
N HIS A 508 -7.53 -39.23 37.70
CA HIS A 508 -8.69 -38.81 36.94
C HIS A 508 -8.45 -37.51 36.19
N LEU A 509 -8.61 -37.63 34.87
CA LEU A 509 -8.77 -36.59 33.87
C LEU A 509 -9.90 -35.63 34.31
N VAL A 510 -9.57 -34.38 34.64
CA VAL A 510 -10.56 -33.31 34.80
C VAL A 510 -10.18 -32.16 33.86
N ASN A 511 -11.03 -31.97 32.85
CA ASN A 511 -11.01 -30.83 31.94
C ASN A 511 -10.96 -29.50 32.72
N PRO A 512 -10.05 -28.57 32.40
CA PRO A 512 -10.23 -27.18 32.81
C PRO A 512 -11.15 -26.51 31.78
N VAL A 513 -12.45 -26.56 32.03
CA VAL A 513 -13.39 -25.61 31.40
C VAL A 513 -13.13 -24.23 32.01
N TYR A 514 -12.85 -23.29 31.13
CA TYR A 514 -12.64 -21.86 31.36
C TYR A 514 -13.71 -21.24 32.28
N ASN A 515 -13.36 -21.00 33.54
CA ASN A 515 -13.97 -19.95 34.35
C ASN A 515 -12.88 -18.94 34.70
N ARG A 516 -12.43 -18.18 33.69
CA ARG A 516 -11.67 -16.95 33.91
C ARG A 516 -12.67 -15.81 34.14
N ALA A 517 -13.27 -15.82 35.33
CA ALA A 517 -13.96 -14.66 35.84
C ALA A 517 -12.96 -13.51 35.91
N PHE A 518 -13.29 -12.41 35.26
CA PHE A 518 -12.50 -11.20 35.14
C PHE A 518 -12.45 -10.51 36.52
N SER A 519 -11.56 -10.94 37.41
CA SER A 519 -11.28 -10.22 38.65
C SER A 519 -10.50 -8.96 38.28
N ILE A 520 -11.21 -7.83 38.25
CA ILE A 520 -10.62 -6.51 38.11
C ILE A 520 -9.86 -6.22 39.41
N GLU A 521 -8.56 -6.54 39.44
CA GLU A 521 -7.66 -6.02 40.46
C GLU A 521 -7.48 -4.52 40.25
N THR A 522 -8.21 -3.74 41.05
CA THR A 522 -8.04 -2.29 41.20
C THR A 522 -6.77 -1.98 41.98
N THR A 523 -5.60 -2.13 41.37
CA THR A 523 -4.34 -1.58 41.91
C THR A 523 -3.44 -1.07 40.78
N GLY A 524 -3.37 0.26 40.66
CA GLY A 524 -2.36 0.96 39.84
C GLY A 524 -2.93 1.74 38.64
N SER A 525 -3.27 3.02 38.86
CA SER A 525 -3.77 4.00 37.86
C SER A 525 -2.88 4.24 36.62
N GLY A 526 -1.73 3.56 36.49
CA GLY A 526 -0.78 3.78 35.39
C GLY A 526 -0.88 2.79 34.22
N THR A 527 -1.52 1.63 34.39
CA THR A 527 -1.54 0.57 33.35
C THR A 527 -2.73 0.64 32.39
N THR A 528 -3.81 1.32 32.77
CA THR A 528 -5.06 1.40 31.97
C THR A 528 -4.87 2.13 30.64
N VAL A 529 -4.09 3.21 30.63
CA VAL A 529 -3.85 4.04 29.42
C VAL A 529 -3.15 3.25 28.30
N SER A 530 -2.26 2.31 28.66
CA SER A 530 -1.53 1.49 27.67
C SER A 530 -2.45 0.46 27.00
N GLN A 531 -3.40 -0.10 27.74
CA GLN A 531 -4.30 -1.14 27.23
C GLN A 531 -5.33 -0.58 26.24
N ASP A 532 -5.88 0.60 26.51
CA ASP A 532 -6.86 1.25 25.64
C ASP A 532 -6.26 1.59 24.27
N ASN A 533 -5.01 2.07 24.24
CA ASN A 533 -4.29 2.35 23.00
C ASN A 533 -4.09 1.09 22.14
N HIS A 534 -3.88 -0.07 22.75
CA HIS A 534 -3.71 -1.33 22.02
C HIS A 534 -5.03 -1.82 21.40
N ILE A 535 -6.14 -1.70 22.14
CA ILE A 535 -7.49 -2.07 21.65
C ILE A 535 -7.87 -1.18 20.46
N GLU A 536 -7.59 0.12 20.56
CA GLU A 536 -7.89 1.10 19.53
C GLU A 536 -7.12 0.83 18.23
N LYS A 537 -5.81 0.54 18.35
CA LYS A 537 -5.00 0.16 17.19
C LYS A 537 -5.54 -1.11 16.51
N ALA A 538 -5.87 -2.14 17.29
CA ALA A 538 -6.45 -3.37 16.76
C ALA A 538 -7.80 -3.12 16.05
N ARG A 539 -8.61 -2.18 16.58
CA ARG A 539 -9.87 -1.77 15.95
C ARG A 539 -9.63 -1.21 14.56
N ILE A 540 -8.75 -0.22 14.43
CA ILE A 540 -8.46 0.45 13.15
C ILE A 540 -7.97 -0.56 12.10
N ASP A 541 -7.09 -1.48 12.50
CA ASP A 541 -6.59 -2.52 11.59
C ASP A 541 -7.71 -3.45 11.11
N ARG A 542 -8.62 -3.87 12.01
CA ARG A 542 -9.78 -4.72 11.63
C ARG A 542 -10.81 -3.99 10.80
N VAL A 543 -11.09 -2.71 11.09
CA VAL A 543 -11.98 -1.85 10.28
C VAL A 543 -11.51 -1.83 8.83
N ARG A 544 -10.21 -1.63 8.60
CA ARG A 544 -9.62 -1.64 7.25
C ARG A 544 -9.78 -2.99 6.57
N SER A 545 -9.47 -4.08 7.26
CA SER A 545 -9.58 -5.43 6.70
C SER A 545 -11.01 -5.79 6.31
N TYR A 546 -12.01 -5.52 7.17
CA TYR A 546 -13.42 -5.75 6.86
C TYR A 546 -13.91 -4.87 5.71
N PHE A 547 -13.46 -3.62 5.66
CA PHE A 547 -13.79 -2.72 4.56
C PHE A 547 -13.29 -3.30 3.22
N PHE A 548 -12.00 -3.67 3.13
CA PHE A 548 -11.44 -4.21 1.89
C PHE A 548 -12.06 -5.54 1.51
N LEU A 549 -12.30 -6.43 2.48
CA LEU A 549 -13.01 -7.70 2.23
C LEU A 549 -14.41 -7.45 1.66
N GLY A 550 -15.15 -6.46 2.19
CA GLY A 550 -16.46 -6.08 1.69
C GLY A 550 -16.41 -5.54 0.27
N VAL A 551 -15.44 -4.65 -0.03
CA VAL A 551 -15.24 -4.09 -1.38
C VAL A 551 -14.92 -5.17 -2.40
N PHE A 552 -13.94 -6.04 -2.12
CA PHE A 552 -13.55 -7.10 -3.04
C PHE A 552 -14.67 -8.13 -3.22
N SER A 553 -15.38 -8.48 -2.14
CA SER A 553 -16.52 -9.41 -2.24
C SER A 553 -17.68 -8.82 -3.04
N THR A 554 -17.93 -7.51 -2.93
CA THR A 554 -18.95 -6.81 -3.72
C THR A 554 -18.57 -6.78 -5.21
N ALA A 555 -17.31 -6.50 -5.53
CA ALA A 555 -16.81 -6.53 -6.90
C ALA A 555 -16.96 -7.93 -7.53
N CYS A 556 -16.63 -8.99 -6.79
CA CYS A 556 -16.87 -10.36 -7.21
C CYS A 556 -18.35 -10.67 -7.40
N ALA A 557 -19.20 -10.30 -6.43
CA ALA A 557 -20.64 -10.52 -6.50
C ALA A 557 -21.25 -9.87 -7.76
N ALA A 558 -20.90 -8.61 -8.02
CA ALA A 558 -21.34 -7.89 -9.20
C ALA A 558 -20.85 -8.56 -10.50
N SER A 559 -19.60 -9.02 -10.52
CA SER A 559 -19.02 -9.67 -11.70
C SER A 559 -19.58 -11.07 -11.95
N ALA A 560 -19.84 -11.84 -10.89
CA ALA A 560 -20.51 -13.14 -10.98
C ALA A 560 -21.96 -12.98 -11.46
N TYR A 561 -22.66 -11.95 -10.97
CA TYR A 561 -24.01 -11.63 -11.44
C TYR A 561 -24.03 -11.20 -12.91
N ASP A 562 -23.08 -10.35 -13.34
CA ASP A 562 -22.94 -9.94 -14.74
C ASP A 562 -22.57 -11.13 -15.64
N ALA A 563 -21.72 -12.05 -15.19
CA ALA A 563 -21.45 -13.28 -15.92
C ALA A 563 -22.71 -14.17 -16.05
N ALA A 564 -23.48 -14.28 -14.97
CA ALA A 564 -24.71 -15.07 -14.94
C ALA A 564 -25.79 -14.52 -15.86
N SER A 565 -25.99 -13.19 -15.88
CA SER A 565 -27.01 -12.54 -16.71
C SER A 565 -26.70 -12.67 -18.21
N ASN A 566 -25.42 -12.76 -18.57
CA ASN A 566 -24.97 -12.88 -19.95
C ASN A 566 -24.89 -14.32 -20.47
N ASN A 567 -25.05 -15.34 -19.62
CA ASN A 567 -24.88 -16.74 -20.04
C ASN A 567 -26.01 -17.27 -20.95
N GLY A 568 -27.12 -16.54 -21.13
CA GLY A 568 -28.23 -16.87 -22.05
C GLY A 568 -29.06 -18.12 -21.69
N GLU A 569 -28.48 -19.06 -20.94
CA GLU A 569 -29.14 -20.24 -20.41
C GLU A 569 -30.02 -19.86 -19.23
N GLY A 570 -31.34 -19.92 -19.39
CA GLY A 570 -32.31 -19.48 -18.38
C GLY A 570 -32.30 -20.25 -17.04
N LYS A 571 -31.40 -21.23 -16.85
CA LYS A 571 -31.22 -21.96 -15.59
C LYS A 571 -29.73 -22.01 -15.23
N LEU A 572 -29.36 -21.34 -14.14
CA LEU A 572 -28.03 -21.40 -13.56
C LEU A 572 -27.81 -22.73 -12.84
N SER A 573 -26.62 -23.31 -12.97
CA SER A 573 -26.25 -24.53 -12.23
C SER A 573 -26.04 -24.25 -10.73
N ASN A 574 -26.12 -25.27 -9.87
CA ASN A 574 -25.88 -25.10 -8.43
C ASN A 574 -24.48 -24.50 -8.12
N PRO A 575 -23.39 -24.91 -8.79
CA PRO A 575 -22.09 -24.26 -8.65
C PRO A 575 -22.12 -22.78 -9.02
N GLN A 576 -22.79 -22.42 -10.12
CA GLN A 576 -22.96 -21.04 -10.57
C GLN A 576 -23.75 -20.18 -9.58
N LEU A 577 -24.82 -20.72 -9.00
CA LEU A 577 -25.55 -20.04 -7.93
C LEU A 577 -24.68 -19.81 -6.70
N PHE A 578 -23.85 -20.79 -6.32
CA PHE A 578 -22.89 -20.63 -5.23
C PHE A 578 -21.85 -19.55 -5.52
N MET A 579 -21.37 -19.46 -6.78
CA MET A 579 -20.44 -18.41 -7.23
C MET A 579 -20.97 -16.98 -7.07
N ILE A 580 -22.30 -16.80 -7.12
CA ILE A 580 -22.95 -15.52 -6.85
C ILE A 580 -23.22 -15.35 -5.35
N PHE A 581 -23.77 -16.38 -4.71
CA PHE A 581 -24.22 -16.32 -3.31
C PHE A 581 -23.08 -16.08 -2.33
N ALA A 582 -21.96 -16.81 -2.45
CA ALA A 582 -20.87 -16.73 -1.47
C ALA A 582 -20.24 -15.32 -1.40
N PRO A 583 -19.86 -14.65 -2.51
CA PRO A 583 -19.37 -13.27 -2.47
C PRO A 583 -20.41 -12.28 -1.94
N CYS A 584 -21.69 -12.42 -2.31
CA CYS A 584 -22.78 -11.59 -1.77
C CYS A 584 -22.89 -11.70 -0.25
N PHE A 585 -22.90 -12.93 0.27
CA PHE A 585 -22.98 -13.19 1.70
C PHE A 585 -21.79 -12.59 2.44
N VAL A 586 -20.56 -12.81 1.96
CA VAL A 586 -19.35 -12.26 2.59
C VAL A 586 -19.30 -10.74 2.49
N ALA A 587 -19.80 -10.14 1.40
CA ALA A 587 -19.92 -8.69 1.26
C ALA A 587 -20.83 -8.09 2.33
N VAL A 588 -22.06 -8.62 2.48
CA VAL A 588 -23.02 -8.17 3.50
C VAL A 588 -22.45 -8.35 4.91
N GLN A 589 -21.87 -9.53 5.18
CA GLN A 589 -21.23 -9.82 6.45
C GLN A 589 -20.11 -8.82 6.77
N SER A 590 -19.28 -8.49 5.78
CA SER A 590 -18.14 -7.57 5.94
C SER A 590 -18.60 -6.13 6.16
N VAL A 591 -19.65 -5.67 5.47
CA VAL A 591 -20.26 -4.35 5.69
C VAL A 591 -20.85 -4.25 7.10
N LEU A 592 -21.52 -5.30 7.57
CA LEU A 592 -22.05 -5.35 8.93
C LEU A 592 -20.94 -5.26 9.97
N LEU A 593 -19.88 -6.08 9.83
CA LEU A 593 -18.74 -6.07 10.75
C LEU A 593 -17.93 -4.77 10.69
N PHE A 594 -17.81 -4.17 9.51
CA PHE A 594 -17.23 -2.83 9.33
C PHE A 594 -18.03 -1.79 10.12
N GLY A 595 -19.35 -1.74 9.93
CA GLY A 595 -20.23 -0.81 10.65
C GLY A 595 -20.18 -0.98 12.17
N LEU A 596 -20.19 -2.23 12.66
CA LEU A 596 -20.02 -2.53 14.08
C LEU A 596 -18.64 -2.14 14.61
N SER A 597 -17.60 -2.21 13.78
CA SER A 597 -16.23 -1.85 14.18
C SER A 597 -15.98 -0.34 14.20
N LEU A 598 -16.83 0.49 13.58
CA LEU A 598 -16.74 1.95 13.66
C LEU A 598 -17.09 2.48 15.06
N SER A 599 -17.96 1.78 15.80
CA SER A 599 -18.35 2.17 17.16
C SER A 599 -17.47 1.49 18.20
N LYS A 600 -16.85 2.26 19.11
CA LYS A 600 -16.03 1.73 20.23
C LYS A 600 -16.77 0.65 21.04
N ARG A 601 -18.06 0.90 21.30
CA ARG A 601 -18.92 0.04 22.14
C ARG A 601 -19.21 -1.28 21.44
N CYS A 602 -19.62 -1.21 20.17
CA CYS A 602 -19.92 -2.39 19.35
C CYS A 602 -18.64 -3.17 19.01
N TYR A 603 -17.50 -2.50 18.86
CA TYR A 603 -16.23 -3.15 18.62
C TYR A 603 -15.84 -4.11 19.74
N ARG A 604 -16.18 -3.86 21.01
CA ARG A 604 -15.94 -4.83 22.09
C ARG A 604 -16.59 -6.18 21.78
N VAL A 605 -17.79 -6.19 21.20
CA VAL A 605 -18.49 -7.41 20.79
C VAL A 605 -17.79 -8.07 19.60
N VAL A 606 -17.43 -7.30 18.57
CA VAL A 606 -16.69 -7.80 17.39
C VAL A 606 -15.30 -8.32 17.78
N SER A 607 -14.69 -7.72 18.81
CA SER A 607 -13.33 -8.04 19.22
C SER A 607 -13.20 -9.45 19.78
N ILE A 608 -14.30 -9.97 20.35
CA ILE A 608 -14.40 -11.28 20.97
C ILE A 608 -14.43 -12.38 19.89
N PHE A 609 -13.61 -13.42 20.08
CA PHE A 609 -13.43 -14.52 19.14
C PHE A 609 -14.75 -15.19 18.70
N PRO A 610 -15.70 -15.55 19.58
CA PRO A 610 -17.00 -16.11 19.20
C PRO A 610 -17.76 -15.36 18.11
N VAL A 611 -17.68 -14.02 18.07
CA VAL A 611 -18.38 -13.23 17.06
C VAL A 611 -17.44 -12.97 15.89
N GLY A 612 -16.42 -12.14 16.08
CA GLY A 612 -15.55 -11.72 14.99
C GLY A 612 -14.71 -12.87 14.40
N GLY A 613 -14.23 -13.79 15.23
CA GLY A 613 -13.41 -14.92 14.83
C GLY A 613 -14.20 -15.97 14.04
N VAL A 614 -15.36 -16.39 14.54
CA VAL A 614 -16.24 -17.35 13.83
C VAL A 614 -16.67 -16.80 12.49
N PHE A 615 -17.14 -15.54 12.44
CA PHE A 615 -17.49 -14.90 11.17
C PHE A 615 -16.29 -14.83 10.21
N SER A 616 -15.08 -14.58 10.69
CA SER A 616 -13.89 -14.55 9.84
C SER A 616 -13.50 -15.94 9.32
N VAL A 617 -13.66 -16.99 10.12
CA VAL A 617 -13.47 -18.39 9.69
C VAL A 617 -14.51 -18.79 8.64
N VAL A 618 -15.78 -18.43 8.85
CA VAL A 618 -16.86 -18.67 7.87
C VAL A 618 -16.59 -17.95 6.56
N ALA A 619 -16.22 -16.66 6.61
CA ALA A 619 -15.90 -15.89 5.42
C ALA A 619 -14.72 -16.51 4.64
N PHE A 620 -13.67 -16.93 5.34
CA PHE A 620 -12.53 -17.61 4.72
C PHE A 620 -12.93 -18.96 4.12
N GLY A 621 -13.73 -19.77 4.81
CA GLY A 621 -14.23 -21.05 4.31
C GLY A 621 -15.13 -20.92 3.08
N LEU A 622 -16.04 -19.94 3.09
CA LEU A 622 -16.89 -19.62 1.93
C LEU A 622 -16.04 -19.18 0.73
N TRP A 623 -15.04 -18.32 0.95
CA TRP A 623 -14.13 -17.91 -0.13
C TRP A 623 -13.26 -19.06 -0.62
N LEU A 624 -12.83 -19.97 0.25
CA LEU A 624 -12.04 -21.12 -0.15
C LEU A 624 -12.84 -22.05 -1.06
N GLY A 625 -14.09 -22.35 -0.67
CA GLY A 625 -15.01 -23.14 -1.50
C GLY A 625 -15.35 -22.41 -2.81
N ASN A 626 -15.59 -21.10 -2.75
CA ASN A 626 -15.89 -20.30 -3.93
C ASN A 626 -14.71 -20.26 -4.90
N LEU A 627 -13.48 -20.08 -4.38
CA LEU A 627 -12.26 -20.02 -5.18
C LEU A 627 -12.08 -21.30 -6.00
N ILE A 628 -12.30 -22.47 -5.38
CA ILE A 628 -12.23 -23.77 -6.07
C ILE A 628 -13.20 -23.81 -7.26
N LEU A 629 -14.44 -23.34 -7.09
CA LEU A 629 -15.43 -23.33 -8.16
C LEU A 629 -15.11 -22.27 -9.23
N THR A 630 -14.73 -21.06 -8.81
CA THR A 630 -14.38 -19.97 -9.73
C THR A 630 -13.06 -20.20 -10.47
N MET A 631 -12.19 -21.10 -10.02
CA MET A 631 -10.93 -21.41 -10.72
C MET A 631 -10.99 -22.78 -11.42
N HIS A 632 -12.11 -23.48 -11.36
CA HIS A 632 -12.26 -24.77 -12.02
C HIS A 632 -12.40 -24.61 -13.54
N SER A 633 -11.58 -25.32 -14.32
CA SER A 633 -11.48 -25.14 -15.76
C SER A 633 -12.74 -25.56 -16.55
N SER A 634 -13.56 -26.48 -16.03
CA SER A 634 -14.75 -27.00 -16.74
C SER A 634 -15.97 -26.06 -16.72
N ASP A 635 -16.28 -25.46 -15.58
CA ASP A 635 -17.58 -24.82 -15.30
C ASP A 635 -17.46 -23.40 -14.72
N SER A 636 -16.25 -22.84 -14.71
CA SER A 636 -16.01 -21.49 -14.22
C SER A 636 -16.42 -20.41 -15.23
N TRP A 637 -16.87 -19.27 -14.70
CA TRP A 637 -16.98 -18.02 -15.45
C TRP A 637 -15.69 -17.21 -15.47
N ALA A 638 -14.79 -17.39 -14.49
CA ALA A 638 -13.56 -16.61 -14.42
C ALA A 638 -12.47 -17.15 -15.34
N VAL A 639 -12.41 -18.47 -15.51
CA VAL A 639 -11.33 -19.16 -16.23
C VAL A 639 -11.91 -20.16 -17.22
N ASN A 640 -11.29 -20.30 -18.40
CA ASN A 640 -11.69 -21.30 -19.39
C ASN A 640 -11.06 -22.69 -19.15
N ARG A 641 -11.34 -23.64 -20.05
CA ARG A 641 -10.81 -25.02 -19.96
C ARG A 641 -9.28 -25.10 -20.03
N ILE A 642 -8.64 -24.12 -20.64
CA ILE A 642 -7.19 -24.05 -20.85
C ILE A 642 -6.49 -23.35 -19.66
N GLY A 643 -7.23 -22.58 -18.86
CA GLY A 643 -6.67 -21.78 -17.77
C GLY A 643 -6.60 -20.28 -18.08
N GLU A 644 -7.12 -19.85 -19.23
CA GLU A 644 -7.15 -18.44 -19.62
C GLU A 644 -8.25 -17.69 -18.86
N ILE A 645 -7.95 -16.46 -18.49
CA ILE A 645 -8.88 -15.61 -17.76
C ILE A 645 -9.98 -15.11 -18.70
N LYS A 646 -11.22 -15.61 -18.52
CA LYS A 646 -12.41 -15.10 -19.22
C LYS A 646 -12.94 -13.80 -18.60
N MET A 647 -12.95 -13.74 -17.26
CA MET A 647 -13.49 -12.59 -16.51
C MET A 647 -12.48 -12.08 -15.49
N ALA A 648 -11.72 -11.08 -15.89
CA ALA A 648 -10.68 -10.44 -15.09
C ALA A 648 -11.15 -10.07 -13.67
N ASN A 649 -12.29 -9.38 -13.54
CA ASN A 649 -12.79 -8.98 -12.22
C ASN A 649 -13.03 -10.18 -11.30
N LEU A 650 -13.77 -11.18 -11.77
CA LEU A 650 -14.12 -12.34 -10.96
C LEU A 650 -12.86 -13.10 -10.53
N TYR A 651 -11.87 -13.17 -11.41
CA TYR A 651 -10.56 -13.74 -11.15
C TYR A 651 -9.76 -12.93 -10.11
N TYR A 652 -9.50 -11.64 -10.31
CA TYR A 652 -8.64 -10.87 -9.40
C TYR A 652 -9.29 -10.60 -8.04
N PHE A 653 -10.58 -10.28 -8.01
CA PHE A 653 -11.24 -9.96 -6.75
C PHE A 653 -11.49 -11.19 -5.89
N SER A 654 -11.58 -12.39 -6.47
CA SER A 654 -11.71 -13.62 -5.68
C SER A 654 -10.41 -13.92 -4.96
N TRP A 655 -9.26 -13.76 -5.66
CA TRP A 655 -7.93 -13.80 -5.07
C TRP A 655 -7.73 -12.72 -4.00
N ALA A 656 -8.12 -11.48 -4.25
CA ALA A 656 -8.02 -10.41 -3.26
C ALA A 656 -8.90 -10.68 -2.02
N SER A 657 -10.10 -11.23 -2.22
CA SER A 657 -11.05 -11.56 -1.16
C SER A 657 -10.57 -12.72 -0.29
N ILE A 658 -10.05 -13.81 -0.88
CA ILE A 658 -9.52 -14.93 -0.08
C ILE A 658 -8.29 -14.52 0.74
N LEU A 659 -7.42 -13.67 0.18
CA LEU A 659 -6.24 -13.16 0.91
C LEU A 659 -6.66 -12.28 2.09
N THR A 660 -7.57 -11.33 1.87
CA THR A 660 -8.07 -10.46 2.94
C THR A 660 -8.86 -11.24 4.01
N ALA A 661 -9.68 -12.21 3.61
CA ALA A 661 -10.36 -13.12 4.54
C ALA A 661 -9.36 -13.96 5.35
N GLY A 662 -8.28 -14.43 4.72
CA GLY A 662 -7.22 -15.20 5.38
C GLY A 662 -6.42 -14.37 6.39
N VAL A 663 -6.07 -13.13 6.06
CA VAL A 663 -5.45 -12.17 7.00
C VAL A 663 -6.38 -11.91 8.18
N GLN A 664 -7.68 -11.71 7.91
CA GLN A 664 -8.66 -11.48 8.96
C GLN A 664 -8.80 -12.70 9.89
N MET A 665 -8.94 -13.90 9.34
CA MET A 665 -8.99 -15.15 10.10
C MET A 665 -7.73 -15.33 10.96
N SER A 666 -6.56 -15.09 10.38
CA SER A 666 -5.27 -15.23 11.07
C SER A 666 -5.15 -14.27 12.26
N SER A 667 -5.70 -13.06 12.14
CA SER A 667 -5.71 -12.07 13.23
C SER A 667 -6.47 -12.58 14.47
N TYR A 668 -7.59 -13.29 14.29
CA TYR A 668 -8.37 -13.87 15.39
C TYR A 668 -7.76 -15.16 15.94
N LEU A 669 -7.26 -16.04 15.06
CA LEU A 669 -6.57 -17.26 15.50
C LEU A 669 -5.34 -16.93 16.36
N LYS A 670 -4.64 -15.84 16.03
CA LYS A 670 -3.52 -15.34 16.85
C LYS A 670 -3.96 -15.02 18.28
N GLU A 671 -5.07 -14.32 18.44
CA GLU A 671 -5.61 -13.96 19.76
C GLU A 671 -6.05 -15.21 20.53
N LEU A 672 -6.61 -16.19 19.84
CA LEU A 672 -6.98 -17.49 20.42
C LEU A 672 -5.75 -18.27 20.93
N VAL A 673 -4.66 -18.28 20.16
CA VAL A 673 -3.40 -19.00 20.51
C VAL A 673 -2.57 -18.25 21.56
N GLY A 674 -2.88 -16.99 21.85
CA GLY A 674 -2.17 -16.20 22.86
C GLY A 674 -0.76 -15.75 22.44
N HIS A 675 -0.40 -15.86 21.16
CA HIS A 675 0.89 -15.40 20.63
C HIS A 675 0.91 -13.87 20.53
N ARG A 676 1.55 -13.20 21.51
CA ARG A 676 1.51 -11.73 21.64
C ARG A 676 2.39 -10.96 20.64
N LYS A 677 3.47 -11.55 20.10
CA LYS A 677 4.35 -10.85 19.14
C LYS A 677 4.12 -11.38 17.73
N TYR A 678 3.82 -10.46 16.82
CA TYR A 678 3.64 -10.74 15.40
C TYR A 678 5.03 -10.88 14.79
N ASP A 679 5.38 -12.08 14.34
CA ASP A 679 6.53 -12.25 13.48
C ASP A 679 6.08 -12.05 12.03
N ILE A 680 6.14 -10.80 11.54
CA ILE A 680 5.72 -10.45 10.17
C ILE A 680 6.47 -11.34 9.17
N MET A 681 7.74 -11.64 9.46
CA MET A 681 8.56 -12.45 8.58
C MET A 681 8.06 -13.88 8.47
N SER A 682 7.62 -14.52 9.56
CA SER A 682 7.04 -15.87 9.47
C SER A 682 5.83 -15.93 8.53
N ILE A 683 4.99 -14.89 8.53
CA ILE A 683 3.83 -14.81 7.63
C ILE A 683 4.27 -14.57 6.19
N VAL A 684 5.26 -13.72 5.96
CA VAL A 684 5.84 -13.51 4.63
C VAL A 684 6.42 -14.82 4.08
N TRP A 685 7.20 -15.55 4.89
CA TRP A 685 7.77 -16.84 4.50
C TRP A 685 6.70 -17.90 4.21
N ALA A 686 5.68 -18.01 5.07
CA ALA A 686 4.55 -18.91 4.82
C ALA A 686 3.77 -18.52 3.55
N THR A 687 3.67 -17.22 3.27
CA THR A 687 3.05 -16.71 2.04
C THR A 687 3.87 -17.12 0.81
N ILE A 688 5.21 -16.98 0.84
CA ILE A 688 6.09 -17.45 -0.24
C ILE A 688 5.84 -18.93 -0.53
N VAL A 689 5.84 -19.79 0.50
CA VAL A 689 5.58 -21.23 0.33
C VAL A 689 4.22 -21.50 -0.30
N LYS A 690 3.17 -20.83 0.19
CA LYS A 690 1.81 -20.97 -0.34
C LYS A 690 1.73 -20.54 -1.81
N VAL A 691 2.43 -19.48 -2.19
CA VAL A 691 2.41 -18.97 -3.56
C VAL A 691 3.17 -19.90 -4.49
N CYS A 692 4.29 -20.47 -4.03
CA CYS A 692 5.00 -21.50 -4.77
C CYS A 692 4.15 -22.76 -4.97
N PHE A 693 3.27 -23.11 -4.01
CA PHE A 693 2.30 -24.18 -4.19
C PHE A 693 1.30 -23.87 -5.32
N VAL A 694 0.85 -22.61 -5.45
CA VAL A 694 -0.01 -22.18 -6.57
C VAL A 694 0.73 -22.27 -7.90
N ILE A 695 1.99 -21.79 -7.97
CA ILE A 695 2.85 -21.92 -9.17
C ILE A 695 2.97 -23.39 -9.57
N LEU A 696 3.27 -24.27 -8.60
CA LEU A 696 3.40 -25.71 -8.86
C LEU A 696 2.09 -26.32 -9.37
N GLY A 697 0.97 -26.03 -8.72
CA GLY A 697 -0.34 -26.55 -9.11
C GLY A 697 -0.73 -26.13 -10.53
N ALA A 698 -0.56 -24.85 -10.86
CA ALA A 698 -0.82 -24.33 -12.20
C ALA A 698 0.11 -24.96 -13.25
N ALA A 699 1.42 -25.02 -12.97
CA ALA A 699 2.39 -25.60 -13.90
C ALA A 699 2.17 -27.11 -14.11
N LEU A 700 1.80 -27.88 -13.08
CA LEU A 700 1.46 -29.30 -13.20
C LEU A 700 0.17 -29.52 -14.00
N HIS A 701 -0.84 -28.66 -13.83
CA HIS A 701 -2.07 -28.73 -14.62
C HIS A 701 -1.80 -28.50 -16.12
N ILE A 702 -1.00 -27.48 -16.44
CA ILE A 702 -0.54 -27.23 -17.82
C ILE A 702 0.20 -28.47 -18.33
N TRP A 703 1.23 -28.91 -17.59
CA TRP A 703 2.05 -30.06 -17.96
C TRP A 703 1.23 -31.32 -18.22
N HIS A 704 0.26 -31.65 -17.35
CA HIS A 704 -0.61 -32.80 -17.55
C HIS A 704 -1.46 -32.68 -18.82
N THR A 705 -1.86 -31.46 -19.20
CA THR A 705 -2.67 -31.20 -20.39
C THR A 705 -1.85 -31.30 -21.68
N ILE A 706 -0.59 -30.83 -21.66
CA ILE A 706 0.23 -30.73 -22.88
C ILE A 706 1.31 -31.80 -23.04
N SER A 707 1.66 -32.53 -21.98
CA SER A 707 2.80 -33.46 -21.98
C SER A 707 2.69 -34.59 -23.01
N GLY A 708 1.48 -34.96 -23.44
CA GLY A 708 1.26 -35.91 -24.54
C GLY A 708 1.65 -35.37 -25.91
N ASN A 709 1.68 -34.04 -26.08
CA ASN A 709 2.04 -33.36 -27.33
C ASN A 709 3.51 -32.92 -27.35
N CYS A 710 4.17 -32.79 -26.19
CA CYS A 710 5.59 -32.45 -26.06
C CYS A 710 6.54 -33.60 -26.53
N GLY A 711 6.35 -34.09 -27.76
CA GLY A 711 7.10 -35.22 -28.34
C GLY A 711 8.50 -34.85 -28.84
N PHE A 712 9.34 -35.86 -29.13
CA PHE A 712 10.71 -35.66 -29.62
C PHE A 712 10.80 -34.95 -30.98
N ASP A 713 9.76 -35.02 -31.82
CA ASP A 713 9.74 -34.36 -33.13
C ASP A 713 9.54 -32.83 -33.03
N GLU A 714 9.06 -32.34 -31.88
CA GLU A 714 9.03 -30.90 -31.55
C GLU A 714 10.39 -30.34 -31.09
N ILE A 715 11.43 -31.18 -30.94
CA ILE A 715 12.79 -30.72 -30.56
C ILE A 715 13.43 -29.87 -31.66
N THR A 716 13.03 -30.06 -32.91
CA THR A 716 13.35 -29.19 -34.06
C THR A 716 12.35 -28.03 -34.25
N THR A 717 11.20 -28.16 -33.59
CA THR A 717 9.93 -27.41 -33.59
C THR A 717 9.77 -26.06 -32.88
N GLY A 718 10.73 -25.60 -32.06
CA GLY A 718 10.63 -24.47 -31.11
C GLY A 718 9.50 -24.50 -30.05
N ALA A 719 8.53 -25.42 -30.11
CA ALA A 719 7.64 -25.80 -29.00
C ALA A 719 8.41 -26.30 -27.75
N VAL A 720 9.70 -26.63 -27.93
CA VAL A 720 10.68 -26.82 -26.85
C VAL A 720 10.65 -25.67 -25.85
N SER A 721 10.36 -24.43 -26.26
CA SER A 721 10.34 -23.29 -25.34
C SER A 721 9.18 -23.38 -24.34
N PHE A 722 7.94 -23.70 -24.75
CA PHE A 722 6.79 -23.73 -23.86
C PHE A 722 6.84 -24.91 -22.86
N CYS A 723 7.08 -26.13 -23.36
CA CYS A 723 7.17 -27.32 -22.50
C CYS A 723 8.35 -27.21 -21.51
N SER A 724 9.53 -26.77 -21.98
CA SER A 724 10.69 -26.60 -21.09
C SER A 724 10.50 -25.48 -20.05
N ARG A 725 9.86 -24.36 -20.43
CA ARG A 725 9.49 -23.28 -19.48
C ARG A 725 8.47 -23.76 -18.45
N THR A 726 7.57 -24.66 -18.82
CA THR A 726 6.62 -25.29 -17.87
C THR A 726 7.36 -26.17 -16.86
N VAL A 727 8.32 -26.98 -17.32
CA VAL A 727 9.19 -27.76 -16.42
C VAL A 727 10.03 -26.86 -15.54
N LEU A 728 10.56 -25.75 -16.08
CA LEU A 728 11.29 -24.74 -15.31
C LEU A 728 10.41 -24.15 -14.21
N ALA A 729 9.14 -23.83 -14.50
CA ALA A 729 8.19 -23.34 -13.51
C ALA A 729 7.97 -24.35 -12.37
N ILE A 730 7.84 -25.65 -12.68
CA ILE A 730 7.74 -26.73 -11.69
C ILE A 730 8.98 -26.77 -10.80
N ILE A 731 10.19 -26.73 -11.39
CA ILE A 731 11.46 -26.78 -10.64
C ILE A 731 11.61 -25.55 -9.73
N ILE A 732 11.33 -24.35 -10.24
CA ILE A 732 11.40 -23.10 -9.48
C ILE A 732 10.40 -23.12 -8.31
N ALA A 733 9.18 -23.58 -8.54
CA ALA A 733 8.15 -23.71 -7.51
C ALA A 733 8.55 -24.69 -6.40
N LEU A 734 9.06 -25.88 -6.77
CA LEU A 734 9.56 -26.87 -5.81
C LEU A 734 10.73 -26.32 -4.99
N THR A 735 11.67 -25.63 -5.64
CA THR A 735 12.83 -25.00 -4.99
C THR A 735 12.36 -23.92 -4.00
N GLY A 736 11.44 -23.05 -4.43
CA GLY A 736 10.87 -21.99 -3.59
C GLY A 736 10.12 -22.54 -2.37
N MET A 737 9.32 -23.60 -2.54
CA MET A 737 8.65 -24.28 -1.43
C MET A 737 9.64 -24.92 -0.46
N ALA A 738 10.66 -25.63 -0.95
CA ALA A 738 11.65 -26.29 -0.12
C ALA A 738 12.44 -25.26 0.71
N VAL A 739 12.96 -24.22 0.06
CA VAL A 739 13.76 -23.17 0.70
C VAL A 739 12.91 -22.34 1.67
N GLY A 740 11.72 -21.89 1.27
CA GLY A 740 10.81 -21.16 2.15
C GLY A 740 10.33 -22.01 3.33
N GLY A 741 10.03 -23.29 3.10
CA GLY A 741 9.63 -24.25 4.12
C GLY A 741 10.74 -24.49 5.16
N LEU A 742 12.00 -24.59 4.72
CA LEU A 742 13.16 -24.70 5.62
C LEU A 742 13.29 -23.44 6.50
N VAL A 743 13.05 -22.24 5.97
CA VAL A 743 13.09 -21.01 6.78
C VAL A 743 11.94 -20.98 7.79
N VAL A 744 10.70 -21.31 7.38
CA VAL A 744 9.56 -21.39 8.30
C VAL A 744 9.83 -22.40 9.42
N LEU A 745 10.32 -23.60 9.07
CA LEU A 745 10.68 -24.63 10.03
C LEU A 745 11.79 -24.15 10.97
N GLY A 746 12.83 -23.51 10.43
CA GLY A 746 13.92 -22.92 11.20
C GLY A 746 13.42 -21.88 12.21
N ARG A 747 12.51 -20.98 11.80
CA ARG A 747 11.88 -20.00 12.71
C ARG A 747 11.03 -20.69 13.78
N MET A 748 10.23 -21.70 13.43
CA MET A 748 9.42 -22.46 14.40
C MET A 748 10.28 -23.22 15.42
N LEU A 749 11.39 -23.82 14.97
CA LEU A 749 12.35 -24.47 15.85
C LEU A 749 13.07 -23.46 16.75
N SER A 750 13.47 -22.31 16.21
CA SER A 750 14.08 -21.20 16.97
C SER A 750 13.15 -20.68 18.08
N MET A 751 11.85 -20.55 17.79
CA MET A 751 10.83 -20.19 18.79
C MET A 751 10.69 -21.23 19.90
N SER A 752 10.98 -22.51 19.61
CA SER A 752 10.93 -23.59 20.60
C SER A 752 12.15 -23.59 21.54
N PHE A 753 13.27 -22.96 21.15
CA PHE A 753 14.50 -22.88 21.93
C PHE A 753 14.93 -21.43 22.21
N PRO A 754 14.19 -20.68 23.05
CA PRO A 754 14.44 -19.25 23.32
C PRO A 754 15.81 -18.93 23.95
N ARG A 755 16.62 -19.94 24.31
CA ARG A 755 17.97 -19.77 24.88
C ARG A 755 19.08 -19.62 23.84
N CYS A 756 18.85 -19.98 22.57
CA CYS A 756 19.86 -19.82 21.52
C CYS A 756 19.89 -18.37 21.03
N ARG A 757 20.94 -17.61 21.38
CA ARG A 757 21.17 -16.21 20.95
C ARG A 757 21.55 -16.06 19.47
N CYS A 758 21.19 -16.99 18.59
CA CYS A 758 21.64 -17.01 17.20
C CYS A 758 20.82 -16.09 16.26
N ASN A 759 20.17 -15.06 16.79
CA ASN A 759 19.28 -14.18 16.02
C ASN A 759 20.03 -13.47 14.87
N LEU A 760 21.28 -13.05 15.10
CA LEU A 760 22.07 -12.37 14.07
C LEU A 760 22.44 -13.31 12.92
N LEU A 761 22.94 -14.52 13.23
CA LEU A 761 23.24 -15.53 12.21
C LEU A 761 21.98 -15.92 11.44
N GLN A 762 20.86 -16.10 12.14
CA GLN A 762 19.57 -16.38 11.52
C GLN A 762 19.16 -15.26 10.55
N ALA A 763 19.26 -13.99 10.97
CA ALA A 763 18.95 -12.84 10.11
C ALA A 763 19.84 -12.80 8.85
N HIS A 764 21.15 -13.06 8.98
CA HIS A 764 22.05 -13.15 7.83
C HIS A 764 21.68 -14.29 6.88
N VAL A 765 21.37 -15.48 7.40
CA VAL A 765 20.96 -16.63 6.59
C VAL A 765 19.64 -16.32 5.87
N GLU A 766 18.66 -15.73 6.55
CA GLU A 766 17.39 -15.33 5.94
C GLU A 766 17.57 -14.23 4.87
N MET A 767 18.50 -13.29 5.08
CA MET A 767 18.85 -12.28 4.07
C MET A 767 19.46 -12.93 2.81
N LEU A 768 20.40 -13.86 2.97
CA LEU A 768 21.02 -14.55 1.84
C LEU A 768 20.02 -15.43 1.08
N ILE A 769 19.15 -16.14 1.79
CA ILE A 769 18.10 -16.95 1.21
C ILE A 769 17.08 -16.08 0.46
N SER A 770 16.63 -14.98 1.05
CA SER A 770 15.69 -14.06 0.39
C SER A 770 16.32 -13.40 -0.84
N LEU A 771 17.60 -13.04 -0.81
CA LEU A 771 18.33 -12.55 -1.99
C LEU A 771 18.36 -13.60 -3.11
N PHE A 772 18.66 -14.87 -2.77
CA PHE A 772 18.61 -15.97 -3.72
C PHE A 772 17.21 -16.12 -4.34
N LEU A 773 16.15 -16.07 -3.55
CA LEU A 773 14.77 -16.14 -4.05
C LEU A 773 14.38 -14.94 -4.91
N VAL A 774 14.87 -13.74 -4.61
CA VAL A 774 14.67 -12.55 -5.47
C VAL A 774 15.25 -12.77 -6.86
N LEU A 775 16.46 -13.34 -6.95
CA LEU A 775 17.09 -13.64 -8.24
C LEU A 775 16.37 -14.79 -8.95
N LEU A 776 16.00 -15.84 -8.22
CA LEU A 776 15.28 -17.00 -8.74
C LEU A 776 13.93 -16.58 -9.34
N PHE A 777 13.07 -15.91 -8.55
CA PHE A 777 11.77 -15.46 -9.01
C PHE A 777 11.83 -14.28 -9.97
N GLY A 778 12.87 -13.44 -9.91
CA GLY A 778 13.08 -12.42 -10.94
C GLY A 778 13.32 -13.05 -12.30
N THR A 779 14.16 -14.08 -12.36
CA THR A 779 14.38 -14.88 -13.58
C THR A 779 13.11 -15.62 -14.00
N ALA A 780 12.38 -16.19 -13.03
CA ALA A 780 11.10 -16.85 -13.25
C ALA A 780 10.07 -15.91 -13.90
N VAL A 781 9.94 -14.67 -13.39
CA VAL A 781 9.09 -13.64 -13.98
C VAL A 781 9.51 -13.43 -15.44
N ALA A 782 10.79 -13.20 -15.74
CA ALA A 782 11.23 -12.97 -17.11
C ALA A 782 10.91 -14.13 -18.07
N LEU A 783 11.11 -15.39 -17.65
CA LEU A 783 11.01 -16.57 -18.53
C LEU A 783 9.65 -17.26 -18.55
N ILE A 784 8.99 -17.39 -17.39
CA ILE A 784 7.70 -18.08 -17.26
C ILE A 784 6.57 -17.20 -17.78
N THR A 785 6.66 -15.90 -17.51
CA THR A 785 5.59 -14.94 -17.81
C THR A 785 5.90 -14.06 -19.02
N GLY A 786 7.06 -14.27 -19.65
CA GLY A 786 7.39 -13.68 -20.95
C GLY A 786 6.47 -14.17 -22.05
N ILE A 787 6.63 -13.62 -23.27
CA ILE A 787 5.94 -14.14 -24.47
C ILE A 787 6.16 -15.66 -24.50
N GLY A 788 5.21 -16.45 -25.01
CA GLY A 788 5.36 -17.89 -25.25
C GLY A 788 5.67 -18.71 -23.99
N GLY A 789 5.65 -18.07 -22.83
CA GLY A 789 5.79 -18.69 -21.53
C GLY A 789 4.44 -19.25 -21.08
N PRO A 790 4.44 -20.32 -20.28
CA PRO A 790 3.21 -20.92 -19.77
C PRO A 790 2.42 -20.00 -18.83
N GLY A 791 3.08 -18.97 -18.28
CA GLY A 791 2.41 -17.93 -17.51
C GLY A 791 1.52 -17.03 -18.37
N GLN A 792 1.79 -16.86 -19.67
CA GLN A 792 0.99 -16.00 -20.52
C GLN A 792 -0.43 -16.54 -20.71
N SER A 793 -0.56 -17.85 -20.92
CA SER A 793 -1.86 -18.51 -21.13
C SER A 793 -2.61 -18.80 -19.83
N VAL A 794 -1.89 -19.01 -18.73
CA VAL A 794 -2.50 -19.33 -17.42
C VAL A 794 -2.25 -18.23 -16.41
N GLY A 795 -3.30 -17.46 -16.15
CA GLY A 795 -3.27 -16.34 -15.22
C GLY A 795 -2.73 -16.69 -13.84
N ASP A 796 -3.09 -17.86 -13.29
CA ASP A 796 -2.64 -18.27 -11.96
C ASP A 796 -1.12 -18.37 -11.92
N LEU A 797 -0.52 -18.93 -12.96
CA LEU A 797 0.93 -19.04 -13.09
C LEU A 797 1.59 -17.66 -13.29
N TYR A 798 0.96 -16.77 -14.07
CA TYR A 798 1.39 -15.39 -14.24
C TYR A 798 1.53 -14.66 -12.90
N TYR A 799 0.39 -14.52 -12.21
CA TYR A 799 0.28 -13.66 -11.03
C TYR A 799 1.00 -14.24 -9.82
N SER A 800 0.99 -15.57 -9.65
CA SER A 800 1.71 -16.21 -8.55
C SER A 800 3.23 -16.08 -8.71
N THR A 801 3.78 -16.16 -9.93
CA THR A 801 5.22 -15.93 -10.19
C THR A 801 5.63 -14.51 -9.82
N TRP A 802 4.86 -13.52 -10.25
CA TRP A 802 5.06 -12.10 -9.89
C TRP A 802 4.96 -11.85 -8.38
N LEU A 803 3.95 -12.46 -7.74
CA LEU A 803 3.71 -12.28 -6.32
C LEU A 803 4.79 -12.98 -5.48
N ALA A 804 5.31 -14.13 -5.90
CA ALA A 804 6.47 -14.77 -5.28
C ALA A 804 7.73 -13.90 -5.35
N PHE A 805 7.96 -13.24 -6.49
CA PHE A 805 9.04 -12.26 -6.64
C PHE A 805 8.89 -11.08 -5.66
N LEU A 806 7.70 -10.48 -5.59
CA LEU A 806 7.44 -9.34 -4.70
C LEU A 806 7.58 -9.69 -3.21
N PHE A 807 7.07 -10.85 -2.78
CA PHE A 807 7.23 -11.28 -1.38
C PHE A 807 8.68 -11.63 -1.04
N SER A 808 9.43 -12.23 -1.96
CA SER A 808 10.86 -12.50 -1.77
C SER A 808 11.65 -11.19 -1.65
N PHE A 809 11.31 -10.18 -2.46
CA PHE A 809 11.91 -8.85 -2.36
C PHE A 809 11.56 -8.16 -1.05
N GLY A 810 10.29 -8.24 -0.61
CA GLY A 810 9.86 -7.72 0.69
C GLY A 810 10.56 -8.39 1.87
N ALA A 811 10.76 -9.71 1.81
CA ALA A 811 11.53 -10.46 2.80
C ALA A 811 12.99 -9.97 2.86
N PHE A 812 13.64 -9.82 1.69
CA PHE A 812 15.01 -9.31 1.59
C PHE A 812 15.17 -7.92 2.22
N VAL A 813 14.31 -6.96 1.84
CA VAL A 813 14.34 -5.60 2.40
C VAL A 813 14.13 -5.60 3.91
N SER A 814 13.25 -6.45 4.41
CA SER A 814 12.95 -6.55 5.84
C SER A 814 14.13 -7.14 6.63
N CYS A 815 14.75 -8.21 6.12
CA CYS A 815 15.93 -8.81 6.75
C CYS A 815 17.12 -7.84 6.75
N TYR A 816 17.34 -7.12 5.65
CA TYR A 816 18.38 -6.11 5.57
C TYR A 816 18.17 -4.97 6.58
N GLY A 817 16.92 -4.51 6.73
CA GLY A 817 16.58 -3.51 7.74
C GLY A 817 16.86 -3.98 9.16
N GLU A 818 16.54 -5.23 9.49
CA GLU A 818 16.83 -5.81 10.81
C GLU A 818 18.33 -5.85 11.09
N ILE A 819 19.13 -6.32 10.14
CA ILE A 819 20.61 -6.35 10.26
C ILE A 819 21.16 -4.94 10.47
N SER A 820 20.77 -3.98 9.62
CA SER A 820 21.25 -2.59 9.73
C SER A 820 20.89 -1.95 11.07
N THR A 821 19.69 -2.22 11.61
CA THR A 821 19.31 -1.72 12.94
C THR A 821 20.05 -2.40 14.09
N SER A 822 20.46 -3.66 13.90
CA SER A 822 21.25 -4.37 14.91
C SER A 822 22.68 -3.87 15.00
N GLU A 823 23.32 -3.58 13.86
CA GLU A 823 24.69 -3.02 13.79
C GLU A 823 24.77 -1.67 14.50
N HIS A 824 23.79 -0.76 14.27
CA HIS A 824 23.76 0.53 14.95
C HIS A 824 23.58 0.43 16.48
N ARG A 825 22.87 -0.59 16.97
CA ARG A 825 22.73 -0.81 18.42
C ARG A 825 24.01 -1.29 19.07
N GLU A 826 24.82 -2.09 18.36
CA GLU A 826 26.11 -2.53 18.90
C GLU A 826 27.09 -1.36 19.05
N ASP A 827 27.10 -0.44 18.07
CA ASP A 827 27.92 0.78 18.12
C ASP A 827 27.47 1.75 19.24
N GLU A 828 26.16 1.81 19.52
CA GLU A 828 25.60 2.71 20.54
C GLU A 828 25.73 2.18 21.97
N THR A 829 25.99 0.88 22.18
CA THR A 829 26.29 0.42 23.54
C THR A 829 27.60 1.07 23.96
N PRO A 830 27.57 2.09 24.86
CA PRO A 830 28.80 2.74 25.26
C PRO A 830 29.62 1.63 25.89
N VAL A 831 30.81 1.40 25.36
CA VAL A 831 31.81 0.61 26.06
C VAL A 831 31.99 1.35 27.37
N THR A 832 31.28 0.93 28.41
CA THR A 832 31.59 1.22 29.79
C THR A 832 32.94 0.58 29.98
N LYS A 833 33.98 1.28 29.50
CA LYS A 833 35.32 1.12 29.99
C LYS A 833 35.16 1.47 31.45
N THR A 834 34.98 0.46 32.28
CA THR A 834 35.28 0.54 33.70
C THR A 834 36.68 1.08 33.76
N ALA A 835 36.78 2.40 33.94
CA ALA A 835 38.02 3.04 34.28
C ALA A 835 38.37 2.48 35.65
N THR A 836 39.17 1.42 35.66
CA THR A 836 39.86 0.96 36.85
C THR A 836 40.87 2.03 37.20
N ASN A 837 40.42 3.10 37.86
CA ASN A 837 41.30 3.93 38.65
C ASN A 837 41.66 3.14 39.90
N ASP A 838 42.95 2.88 40.05
CA ASP A 838 43.67 2.40 41.22
C ASP A 838 42.82 2.25 42.50
N GLY A 839 42.48 1.00 42.82
CA GLY A 839 42.21 0.57 44.20
C GLY A 839 40.80 0.78 44.78
N THR A 840 39.86 1.44 44.10
CA THR A 840 38.46 1.51 44.60
C THR A 840 37.44 1.24 43.50
N SER A 841 37.01 -0.02 43.41
CA SER A 841 35.88 -0.42 42.57
C SER A 841 34.57 0.06 43.19
N VAL A 842 34.09 1.23 42.79
CA VAL A 842 32.69 1.62 42.98
C VAL A 842 31.94 1.17 41.73
N LEU A 843 31.12 0.13 41.88
CA LEU A 843 30.13 -0.24 40.87
C LEU A 843 29.05 0.86 40.89
N VAL A 844 28.88 1.58 39.78
CA VAL A 844 27.76 2.51 39.54
C VAL A 844 26.79 1.88 38.57
#